data_AF-A0A0B2X2D7-F1
#
_entry.id   AF-A0A0B2X2D7-F1
#
_cell.length_a   1.000
_cell.length_b   1.000
_cell.length_c   1.000
_cell.angle_alpha   90.00
_cell.angle_beta   90.00
_cell.angle_gamma   90.00
#
_symmetry.space_group_name_H-M   'P 1'
#
loop_
_entity.id
_entity.type
_entity.pdbx_description
1 polymer ?
#
loop_
_entity_poly.entity_id
_entity_poly.type
_entity_poly.pdbx_seq_one_letter_code
_entity_poly.pdbx_strand_id
1 'polypeptide(L)'
;MASADLKHFLADQPPSVVSLEIEQHFDALNDKQKRYAHFISKACFAGTRIVLRQISPESEPIYDLILTLHKSCDGDWDALANKAGVDEAEITSFLEYAAMFLGNNGNYKSFGDSKFLPRCSDKTVAALAATSPETAKFYEATNGGIFSHDKPGLLHLGFIDAGHMTTYYPDSPTITKDEIESVSAWMEKKGLLPENNRLRKNADGSFDILIASVVTTVPAEGGDIGKDTQFTIEDGALKGKTIRLLYGDHAEEMKNIAAYIKQAADNADNDTQKSMHINYHKSFESGSLEAYKDAQRDWIKDKGPMVECNIGFVETYRDPAGVRGEWEGFASMVNLERTRAFGELVAAAPTLIPLLPWGKDFEKDKFLSPDFTSLEVMTFAGSGIPAGINIPNYDDIRQTEGFKNVSLGNVLSAKAPDEKIPFIRDEDLEIYKKYRDASFEVQVGLHELTGHGCGKLLQETSPGVFNFDKENPPISPVNKKPITTWYKPGQTWGSVFGSVAASYEECRAELVAMHLSCEFPVLQIFGFGDGSSDMNGEAGDVLYASYLSMARAGLAATELWDPKSQKWGQAHSQARFSILKCFLEAGDNFCALHYTKDDMSDLTIRLDRSKILTAGREAVAAYLQKLHVYKSTADVETGTRFYNEMTKVDPDFWGTKVRNVVLDNKQPRKVFVQANTFLDEASGKVSIKHYDPSLVGIIESWVDRDL
;
A
#
# COMPACT_ATOMS: atom_id res chain seq x y z
N MET A 1 -20.73 5.43 25.50
CA MET A 1 -19.28 5.72 25.41
C MET A 1 -19.04 7.14 25.94
N ALA A 2 -17.93 7.44 26.61
CA ALA A 2 -17.64 8.80 27.06
C ALA A 2 -17.29 9.70 25.85
N SER A 3 -17.65 10.98 25.89
CA SER A 3 -17.42 11.93 24.78
C SER A 3 -15.94 12.03 24.35
N ALA A 4 -15.01 11.80 25.28
CA ALA A 4 -13.57 11.84 25.02
C ALA A 4 -13.06 10.66 24.17
N ASP A 5 -13.74 9.52 24.19
CA ASP A 5 -13.35 8.32 23.42
C ASP A 5 -13.90 8.38 21.99
N LEU A 6 -15.08 9.01 21.80
CA LEU A 6 -15.74 9.11 20.50
C LEU A 6 -14.93 9.92 19.47
N LYS A 7 -14.07 10.84 19.92
CA LYS A 7 -13.24 11.69 19.04
C LYS A 7 -12.38 10.90 18.05
N HIS A 8 -11.99 9.67 18.42
CA HIS A 8 -11.16 8.79 17.59
C HIS A 8 -11.96 8.09 16.48
N PHE A 9 -13.29 8.07 16.62
CA PHE A 9 -14.24 7.51 15.68
C PHE A 9 -14.98 8.60 14.89
N LEU A 10 -14.54 9.87 14.95
CA LEU A 10 -15.07 10.90 14.07
C LEU A 10 -14.29 10.91 12.75
N ALA A 11 -14.95 11.32 11.67
CA ALA A 11 -14.30 11.64 10.41
C ALA A 11 -13.16 12.65 10.64
N ASP A 12 -12.09 12.51 9.86
CA ASP A 12 -10.97 13.44 9.84
C ASP A 12 -11.47 14.79 9.28
N GLN A 13 -11.05 15.90 9.89
CA GLN A 13 -11.54 17.26 9.56
C GLN A 13 -10.35 18.23 9.45
N PRO A 14 -9.98 18.69 8.23
CA PRO A 14 -10.41 18.12 6.94
C PRO A 14 -9.71 16.78 6.64
N PRO A 15 -10.30 15.91 5.81
CA PRO A 15 -9.60 14.76 5.26
C PRO A 15 -8.54 15.20 4.25
N SER A 16 -7.49 14.39 4.06
CA SER A 16 -6.42 14.68 3.09
C SER A 16 -6.79 14.16 1.70
N VAL A 17 -7.56 14.93 0.92
CA VAL A 17 -7.92 14.57 -0.46
C VAL A 17 -6.77 14.88 -1.41
N VAL A 18 -6.40 13.92 -2.26
CA VAL A 18 -5.25 14.01 -3.18
C VAL A 18 -5.59 13.46 -4.57
N SER A 19 -4.98 13.99 -5.62
CA SER A 19 -5.11 13.43 -6.97
C SER A 19 -4.15 12.26 -7.18
N LEU A 20 -4.62 11.25 -7.91
CA LEU A 20 -3.78 10.18 -8.43
C LEU A 20 -3.35 10.54 -9.87
N GLU A 21 -2.24 11.25 -9.98
CA GLU A 21 -1.74 11.78 -11.26
C GLU A 21 -1.38 10.65 -12.25
N ILE A 22 -1.91 10.72 -13.47
CA ILE A 22 -1.74 9.64 -14.47
C ILE A 22 -1.66 10.09 -15.94
N GLU A 23 -2.02 11.34 -16.27
CA GLU A 23 -2.18 11.81 -17.67
C GLU A 23 -0.99 11.46 -18.58
N GLN A 24 0.23 11.84 -18.16
CA GLN A 24 1.46 11.59 -18.93
C GLN A 24 1.67 10.10 -19.25
N HIS A 25 1.34 9.22 -18.31
CA HIS A 25 1.54 7.78 -18.47
C HIS A 25 0.40 7.14 -19.28
N PHE A 26 -0.82 7.66 -19.15
CA PHE A 26 -1.95 7.27 -19.99
C PHE A 26 -1.73 7.67 -21.44
N ASP A 27 -1.18 8.86 -21.70
CA ASP A 27 -0.93 9.36 -23.05
C ASP A 27 0.18 8.64 -23.81
N ALA A 28 1.09 8.00 -23.09
CA ALA A 28 2.10 7.14 -23.70
C ALA A 28 1.51 5.84 -24.31
N LEU A 29 0.27 5.48 -23.96
CA LEU A 29 -0.40 4.28 -24.47
C LEU A 29 -0.93 4.49 -25.89
N ASN A 30 -0.85 3.44 -26.71
CA ASN A 30 -1.56 3.40 -27.98
C ASN A 30 -3.08 3.16 -27.79
N ASP A 31 -3.89 3.37 -28.84
CA ASP A 31 -5.36 3.25 -28.75
C ASP A 31 -5.85 1.89 -28.23
N LYS A 32 -5.15 0.79 -28.57
CA LYS A 32 -5.51 -0.56 -28.09
C LYS A 32 -5.21 -0.71 -26.59
N GLN A 33 -4.06 -0.23 -26.14
CA GLN A 33 -3.66 -0.21 -24.74
C GLN A 33 -4.58 0.68 -23.89
N LYS A 34 -5.00 1.84 -24.41
CA LYS A 34 -5.98 2.71 -23.74
C LYS A 34 -7.32 1.99 -23.54
N ARG A 35 -7.81 1.25 -24.56
CA ARG A 35 -9.00 0.39 -24.43
C ARG A 35 -8.81 -0.75 -23.43
N TYR A 36 -7.66 -1.41 -23.47
CA TYR A 36 -7.31 -2.46 -22.51
C TYR A 36 -7.38 -1.95 -21.06
N ALA A 37 -6.71 -0.82 -20.77
CA ALA A 37 -6.74 -0.18 -19.47
C ALA A 37 -8.16 0.26 -19.06
N HIS A 38 -8.94 0.81 -19.99
CA HIS A 38 -10.34 1.19 -19.77
C HIS A 38 -11.19 0.01 -19.30
N PHE A 39 -11.15 -1.12 -20.01
CA PHE A 39 -11.98 -2.27 -19.67
C PHE A 39 -11.56 -2.93 -18.36
N ILE A 40 -10.26 -2.98 -18.05
CA ILE A 40 -9.78 -3.41 -16.73
C ILE A 40 -10.33 -2.47 -15.66
N SER A 41 -10.19 -1.15 -15.83
CA SER A 41 -10.71 -0.15 -14.89
C SER A 41 -12.21 -0.30 -14.64
N LYS A 42 -13.01 -0.51 -15.69
CA LYS A 42 -14.46 -0.74 -15.55
C LYS A 42 -14.75 -2.05 -14.83
N ALA A 43 -13.99 -3.12 -15.09
CA ALA A 43 -14.11 -4.38 -14.35
C ALA A 43 -13.78 -4.20 -12.85
N CYS A 44 -12.72 -3.47 -12.51
CA CYS A 44 -12.33 -3.22 -11.12
C CYS A 44 -13.45 -2.52 -10.35
N PHE A 45 -13.98 -1.41 -10.87
CA PHE A 45 -15.04 -0.65 -10.21
C PHE A 45 -16.43 -1.31 -10.28
N ALA A 46 -16.67 -2.23 -11.21
CA ALA A 46 -17.92 -2.99 -11.23
C ALA A 46 -18.11 -3.85 -9.96
N GLY A 47 -17.04 -4.15 -9.22
CA GLY A 47 -17.11 -4.81 -7.91
C GLY A 47 -17.23 -3.86 -6.72
N THR A 48 -17.49 -2.56 -6.91
CA THR A 48 -17.66 -1.58 -5.80
C THR A 48 -18.70 -2.06 -4.78
N ARG A 49 -19.84 -2.58 -5.26
CA ARG A 49 -20.91 -3.11 -4.41
C ARG A 49 -20.49 -4.36 -3.61
N ILE A 50 -19.55 -5.15 -4.14
CA ILE A 50 -18.99 -6.30 -3.43
C ILE A 50 -18.25 -5.82 -2.18
N VAL A 51 -17.36 -4.84 -2.34
CA VAL A 51 -16.61 -4.25 -1.23
C VAL A 51 -17.56 -3.63 -0.21
N LEU A 52 -18.53 -2.80 -0.64
CA LEU A 52 -19.51 -2.20 0.26
C LEU A 52 -20.21 -3.27 1.13
N ARG A 53 -20.63 -4.39 0.52
CA ARG A 53 -21.24 -5.53 1.21
C ARG A 53 -20.28 -6.32 2.09
N GLN A 54 -18.98 -6.27 1.84
CA GLN A 54 -17.95 -6.89 2.69
C GLN A 54 -17.63 -6.03 3.94
N ILE A 55 -18.09 -4.78 3.99
CA ILE A 55 -17.77 -3.85 5.10
C ILE A 55 -18.86 -3.84 6.15
N SER A 56 -20.07 -3.42 5.76
CA SER A 56 -21.18 -3.23 6.69
C SER A 56 -22.53 -3.31 5.99
N PRO A 57 -23.62 -3.67 6.70
CA PRO A 57 -24.97 -3.69 6.12
C PRO A 57 -25.44 -2.33 5.61
N GLU A 58 -24.99 -1.24 6.24
CA GLU A 58 -25.39 0.12 5.88
C GLU A 58 -24.56 0.75 4.75
N SER A 59 -23.47 0.12 4.30
CA SER A 59 -22.56 0.72 3.31
C SER A 59 -23.24 0.99 1.95
N GLU A 60 -23.99 0.04 1.38
CA GLU A 60 -24.66 0.27 0.08
C GLU A 60 -25.68 1.42 0.14
N PRO A 61 -26.59 1.48 1.14
CA PRO A 61 -27.49 2.62 1.29
C PRO A 61 -26.78 3.98 1.49
N ILE A 62 -25.65 4.01 2.20
CA ILE A 62 -24.86 5.24 2.38
C ILE A 62 -24.25 5.70 1.05
N TYR A 63 -23.68 4.76 0.28
CA TYR A 63 -23.16 5.04 -1.05
C TYR A 63 -24.23 5.64 -1.96
N ASP A 64 -25.41 5.01 -2.01
CA ASP A 64 -26.53 5.48 -2.81
C ASP A 64 -27.05 6.84 -2.37
N LEU A 65 -27.13 7.10 -1.06
CA LEU A 65 -27.50 8.40 -0.51
C LEU A 65 -26.55 9.50 -1.00
N ILE A 66 -25.24 9.29 -0.87
CA ILE A 66 -24.22 10.29 -1.26
C ILE A 66 -24.31 10.61 -2.75
N LEU A 67 -24.32 9.59 -3.62
CA LEU A 67 -24.35 9.80 -5.06
C LEU A 67 -25.66 10.41 -5.53
N THR A 68 -26.79 10.01 -4.94
CA THR A 68 -28.11 10.55 -5.30
C THR A 68 -28.24 12.01 -4.86
N LEU A 69 -27.73 12.39 -3.68
CA LEU A 69 -27.71 13.78 -3.25
C LEU A 69 -26.90 14.65 -4.23
N HIS A 70 -25.71 14.19 -4.63
CA HIS A 70 -24.89 14.89 -5.62
C HIS A 70 -25.63 15.07 -6.96
N LYS A 71 -26.20 13.99 -7.50
CA LYS A 71 -26.99 14.03 -8.75
C LYS A 71 -28.21 14.96 -8.63
N SER A 72 -28.86 15.03 -7.46
CA SER A 72 -30.05 15.85 -7.25
C SER A 72 -29.77 17.36 -7.23
N CYS A 73 -28.52 17.75 -6.97
CA CYS A 73 -28.08 19.14 -6.93
C CYS A 73 -27.09 19.51 -8.03
N ASP A 74 -26.76 18.59 -8.94
CA ASP A 74 -25.77 18.79 -10.01
C ASP A 74 -24.42 19.30 -9.46
N GLY A 75 -24.02 18.77 -8.29
CA GLY A 75 -22.81 19.18 -7.58
C GLY A 75 -22.91 20.51 -6.81
N ASP A 76 -24.02 21.26 -6.90
CA ASP A 76 -24.26 22.50 -6.14
C ASP A 76 -24.75 22.20 -4.71
N TRP A 77 -23.79 21.81 -3.85
CA TRP A 77 -24.05 21.47 -2.46
C TRP A 77 -24.52 22.66 -1.61
N ASP A 78 -24.15 23.89 -1.99
CA ASP A 78 -24.60 25.11 -1.31
C ASP A 78 -26.09 25.34 -1.55
N ALA A 79 -26.56 25.19 -2.80
CA ALA A 79 -27.99 25.23 -3.11
C ALA A 79 -28.76 24.12 -2.39
N LEU A 80 -28.19 22.92 -2.30
CA LEU A 80 -28.81 21.82 -1.57
C LEU A 80 -28.91 22.08 -0.07
N ALA A 81 -27.85 22.59 0.56
CA ALA A 81 -27.83 22.95 1.98
C ALA A 81 -28.89 24.03 2.29
N ASN A 82 -28.96 25.07 1.45
CA ASN A 82 -29.99 26.12 1.56
C ASN A 82 -31.41 25.57 1.44
N LYS A 83 -31.65 24.64 0.49
CA LYS A 83 -32.94 23.96 0.32
C LYS A 83 -33.29 23.11 1.55
N ALA A 84 -32.31 22.45 2.16
CA ALA A 84 -32.49 21.62 3.34
C ALA A 84 -32.55 22.41 4.66
N GLY A 85 -32.20 23.70 4.65
CA GLY A 85 -32.08 24.50 5.87
C GLY A 85 -30.88 24.10 6.75
N VAL A 86 -29.80 23.63 6.12
CA VAL A 86 -28.55 23.18 6.76
C VAL A 86 -27.52 24.30 6.65
N ASP A 87 -26.77 24.54 7.73
CA ASP A 87 -25.70 25.53 7.73
C ASP A 87 -24.41 25.04 7.02
N GLU A 88 -23.55 25.99 6.67
CA GLU A 88 -22.31 25.75 5.91
C GLU A 88 -21.34 24.79 6.62
N ALA A 89 -21.25 24.86 7.96
CA ALA A 89 -20.34 24.02 8.73
C ALA A 89 -20.83 22.56 8.76
N GLU A 90 -22.13 22.36 8.93
CA GLU A 90 -22.77 21.04 8.95
C GLU A 90 -22.72 20.36 7.58
N ILE A 91 -22.97 21.09 6.48
CA ILE A 91 -22.81 20.52 5.13
C ILE A 91 -21.35 20.19 4.83
N THR A 92 -20.41 21.04 5.23
CA THR A 92 -18.97 20.74 5.09
C THR A 92 -18.60 19.46 5.83
N SER A 93 -19.04 19.29 7.08
CA SER A 93 -18.79 18.06 7.85
C SER A 93 -19.46 16.82 7.25
N PHE A 94 -20.58 16.95 6.54
CA PHE A 94 -21.15 15.86 5.75
C PHE A 94 -20.28 15.51 4.53
N LEU A 95 -19.80 16.52 3.81
CA LEU A 95 -18.91 16.34 2.65
C LEU A 95 -17.56 15.70 3.05
N GLU A 96 -17.00 16.07 4.20
CA GLU A 96 -15.81 15.44 4.77
C GLU A 96 -16.03 13.94 5.03
N TYR A 97 -17.17 13.60 5.63
CA TYR A 97 -17.58 12.21 5.82
C TYR A 97 -17.78 11.47 4.49
N ALA A 98 -18.47 12.07 3.53
CA ALA A 98 -18.74 11.48 2.23
C ALA A 98 -17.45 11.20 1.44
N ALA A 99 -16.50 12.15 1.45
CA ALA A 99 -15.18 11.97 0.86
C ALA A 99 -14.42 10.80 1.49
N MET A 100 -14.40 10.70 2.82
CA MET A 100 -13.78 9.58 3.51
C MET A 100 -14.49 8.25 3.24
N PHE A 101 -15.82 8.24 3.23
CA PHE A 101 -16.63 7.07 2.93
C PHE A 101 -16.30 6.50 1.55
N LEU A 102 -16.31 7.35 0.53
CA LEU A 102 -15.98 6.97 -0.83
C LEU A 102 -14.51 6.55 -0.96
N GLY A 103 -13.60 7.24 -0.26
CA GLY A 103 -12.18 6.90 -0.22
C GLY A 103 -11.84 5.55 0.44
N ASN A 104 -12.65 5.12 1.42
CA ASN A 104 -12.50 3.83 2.09
C ASN A 104 -13.43 2.76 1.51
N ASN A 105 -14.24 3.13 0.52
CA ASN A 105 -15.32 2.31 -0.04
C ASN A 105 -16.22 1.68 1.05
N GLY A 106 -16.55 2.47 2.08
CA GLY A 106 -17.28 2.03 3.25
C GLY A 106 -17.07 2.95 4.46
N ASN A 107 -17.86 2.73 5.53
CA ASN A 107 -17.86 3.55 6.75
C ASN A 107 -16.88 3.07 7.85
N TYR A 108 -15.92 2.20 7.50
CA TYR A 108 -14.82 1.77 8.37
C TYR A 108 -13.49 2.10 7.70
N LYS A 109 -12.53 2.60 8.46
CA LYS A 109 -11.19 2.94 7.98
C LYS A 109 -10.50 1.67 7.48
N SER A 110 -10.04 1.64 6.23
CA SER A 110 -9.27 0.52 5.68
C SER A 110 -7.93 0.33 6.39
N PHE A 111 -7.39 1.42 6.96
CA PHE A 111 -6.26 1.35 7.87
C PHE A 111 -6.71 1.52 9.32
N GLY A 112 -6.92 0.38 10.00
CA GLY A 112 -7.25 0.32 11.43
C GLY A 112 -8.66 -0.18 11.76
N ASP A 113 -9.44 -0.60 10.75
CA ASP A 113 -10.72 -1.34 10.88
C ASP A 113 -11.69 -0.78 11.92
N SER A 114 -11.72 0.55 12.02
CA SER A 114 -12.57 1.28 12.95
C SER A 114 -13.61 2.09 12.19
N LYS A 115 -14.83 2.09 12.70
CA LYS A 115 -15.91 2.92 12.17
C LYS A 115 -15.54 4.39 12.29
N PHE A 116 -15.94 5.19 11.32
CA PHE A 116 -15.89 6.65 11.45
C PHE A 116 -17.27 7.25 11.24
N LEU A 117 -17.60 8.24 12.07
CA LEU A 117 -18.90 8.88 12.17
C LEU A 117 -18.81 10.29 11.57
N PRO A 118 -19.86 10.78 10.91
CA PRO A 118 -19.92 12.18 10.52
C PRO A 118 -19.83 13.10 11.72
N ARG A 119 -19.25 14.28 11.54
CA ARG A 119 -19.22 15.34 12.56
C ARG A 119 -20.48 16.19 12.57
N CYS A 120 -21.21 16.21 11.46
CA CYS A 120 -22.51 16.85 11.39
C CYS A 120 -23.54 16.08 12.21
N SER A 121 -24.65 16.75 12.53
CA SER A 121 -25.74 16.17 13.27
C SER A 121 -26.57 15.18 12.43
N ASP A 122 -27.20 14.21 13.10
CA ASP A 122 -28.16 13.31 12.46
C ASP A 122 -29.32 14.08 11.78
N LYS A 123 -29.73 15.21 12.38
CA LYS A 123 -30.73 16.11 11.81
C LYS A 123 -30.30 16.69 10.47
N THR A 124 -29.01 16.97 10.29
CA THR A 124 -28.46 17.47 9.03
C THR A 124 -28.60 16.43 7.93
N VAL A 125 -28.18 15.19 8.17
CA VAL A 125 -28.27 14.13 7.15
C VAL A 125 -29.74 13.81 6.84
N ALA A 126 -30.61 13.78 7.85
CA ALA A 126 -32.04 13.63 7.66
C ALA A 126 -32.65 14.76 6.81
N ALA A 127 -32.25 16.02 7.05
CA ALA A 127 -32.74 17.18 6.30
C ALA A 127 -32.28 17.14 4.84
N LEU A 128 -31.01 16.80 4.58
CA LEU A 128 -30.49 16.60 3.23
C LEU A 128 -31.24 15.46 2.52
N ALA A 129 -31.43 14.33 3.19
CA ALA A 129 -32.15 13.19 2.64
C ALA A 129 -33.63 13.50 2.34
N ALA A 130 -34.27 14.39 3.11
CA ALA A 130 -35.65 14.80 2.89
C ALA A 130 -35.87 15.70 1.66
N THR A 131 -34.80 16.14 0.98
CA THR A 131 -34.90 17.00 -0.20
C THR A 131 -35.45 16.30 -1.45
N SER A 132 -35.46 14.97 -1.46
CA SER A 132 -36.10 14.15 -2.50
C SER A 132 -36.61 12.81 -1.93
N PRO A 133 -37.65 12.17 -2.53
CA PRO A 133 -38.12 10.86 -2.10
C PRO A 133 -37.08 9.74 -2.23
N GLU A 134 -36.20 9.84 -3.22
CA GLU A 134 -35.19 8.81 -3.51
C GLU A 134 -34.07 8.81 -2.46
N THR A 135 -33.56 10.00 -2.12
CA THR A 135 -32.58 10.17 -1.03
C THR A 135 -33.16 9.78 0.33
N ALA A 136 -34.46 10.05 0.58
CA ALA A 136 -35.13 9.64 1.81
C ALA A 136 -35.19 8.11 1.97
N LYS A 137 -35.46 7.38 0.87
CA LYS A 137 -35.46 5.91 0.85
C LYS A 137 -34.08 5.35 1.23
N PHE A 138 -33.01 5.89 0.67
CA PHE A 138 -31.65 5.41 0.98
C PHE A 138 -31.24 5.72 2.41
N TYR A 139 -31.56 6.92 2.91
CA TYR A 139 -31.32 7.25 4.31
C TYR A 139 -32.08 6.33 5.28
N GLU A 140 -33.37 6.05 5.02
CA GLU A 140 -34.15 5.10 5.81
C GLU A 140 -33.53 3.68 5.79
N ALA A 141 -33.05 3.23 4.63
CA ALA A 141 -32.40 1.93 4.48
C ALA A 141 -31.07 1.81 5.26
N THR A 142 -30.44 2.92 5.66
CA THR A 142 -29.27 2.87 6.57
C THR A 142 -29.63 2.38 7.97
N ASN A 143 -30.91 2.44 8.36
CA ASN A 143 -31.43 2.06 9.67
C ASN A 143 -30.63 2.69 10.84
N GLY A 144 -30.24 3.96 10.69
CA GLY A 144 -29.44 4.69 11.69
C GLY A 144 -27.96 4.29 11.75
N GLY A 145 -27.51 3.40 10.85
CA GLY A 145 -26.15 2.91 10.75
C GLY A 145 -25.11 4.00 10.55
N ILE A 146 -25.46 5.16 9.98
CA ILE A 146 -24.54 6.29 9.83
C ILE A 146 -23.98 6.76 11.18
N PHE A 147 -24.84 6.84 12.20
CA PHE A 147 -24.51 7.44 13.51
C PHE A 147 -24.43 6.43 14.65
N SER A 148 -24.62 5.13 14.40
CA SER A 148 -24.67 4.12 15.46
C SER A 148 -23.33 3.96 16.18
N HIS A 149 -23.36 4.17 17.51
CA HIS A 149 -22.19 4.08 18.39
C HIS A 149 -22.55 3.68 19.83
N ASP A 150 -23.80 3.24 20.06
CA ASP A 150 -24.31 2.77 21.34
C ASP A 150 -23.66 1.45 21.78
N LYS A 151 -23.18 0.66 20.82
CA LYS A 151 -22.45 -0.60 21.02
C LYS A 151 -20.98 -0.44 20.61
N PRO A 152 -20.05 -0.20 21.57
CA PRO A 152 -18.63 0.02 21.29
C PRO A 152 -17.97 -1.09 20.46
N GLY A 153 -18.36 -2.34 20.65
CA GLY A 153 -17.81 -3.47 19.89
C GLY A 153 -18.05 -3.35 18.38
N LEU A 154 -19.21 -2.81 17.98
CA LEU A 154 -19.56 -2.57 16.57
C LEU A 154 -18.84 -1.37 15.96
N LEU A 155 -17.99 -0.65 16.70
CA LEU A 155 -17.12 0.36 16.10
C LEU A 155 -15.83 -0.25 15.53
N HIS A 156 -15.68 -1.57 15.60
CA HIS A 156 -14.55 -2.33 15.10
C HIS A 156 -15.00 -3.49 14.23
N LEU A 157 -14.23 -3.79 13.18
CA LEU A 157 -14.39 -5.05 12.46
C LEU A 157 -13.80 -6.20 13.28
N GLY A 158 -14.47 -7.36 13.27
CA GLY A 158 -14.08 -8.50 14.09
C GLY A 158 -15.13 -9.61 14.11
N PHE A 159 -14.92 -10.63 14.95
CA PHE A 159 -15.88 -11.73 15.09
C PHE A 159 -17.21 -11.29 15.74
N ILE A 160 -18.32 -11.84 15.23
CA ILE A 160 -19.69 -11.53 15.70
C ILE A 160 -19.89 -11.94 17.16
N ASP A 161 -19.37 -13.11 17.57
CA ASP A 161 -19.48 -13.63 18.94
C ASP A 161 -18.57 -12.91 19.96
N ALA A 162 -17.64 -12.09 19.47
CA ALA A 162 -16.89 -11.10 20.28
C ALA A 162 -17.60 -9.73 20.35
N GLY A 163 -18.76 -9.57 19.71
CA GLY A 163 -19.55 -8.35 19.69
C GLY A 163 -19.08 -7.30 18.67
N HIS A 164 -18.32 -7.72 17.65
CA HIS A 164 -17.80 -6.86 16.59
C HIS A 164 -18.64 -6.93 15.30
N MET A 165 -18.32 -6.07 14.34
CA MET A 165 -18.97 -6.04 13.02
C MET A 165 -18.21 -6.87 11.99
N THR A 166 -18.93 -7.60 11.15
CA THR A 166 -18.41 -8.21 9.92
C THR A 166 -19.57 -8.68 9.06
N THR A 167 -19.42 -8.60 7.74
CA THR A 167 -20.41 -9.07 6.77
C THR A 167 -19.89 -10.17 5.84
N TYR A 168 -18.70 -10.71 6.14
CA TYR A 168 -18.23 -11.99 5.59
C TYR A 168 -19.08 -13.18 6.09
N TYR A 169 -19.85 -12.97 7.17
CA TYR A 169 -20.80 -13.92 7.73
C TYR A 169 -22.24 -13.38 7.68
N PRO A 170 -22.84 -13.21 6.47
CA PRO A 170 -24.14 -12.59 6.32
C PRO A 170 -25.25 -13.40 6.97
N ASP A 171 -26.32 -12.74 7.41
CA ASP A 171 -27.52 -13.34 8.02
C ASP A 171 -27.24 -14.33 9.17
N SER A 172 -26.11 -14.18 9.85
CA SER A 172 -25.59 -15.16 10.81
C SER A 172 -25.32 -14.56 12.20
N PRO A 173 -26.32 -13.97 12.87
CA PRO A 173 -26.11 -13.27 14.15
C PRO A 173 -25.64 -14.18 15.30
N THR A 174 -25.68 -15.50 15.13
CA THR A 174 -25.31 -16.50 16.15
C THR A 174 -24.17 -17.41 15.71
N ILE A 175 -23.44 -17.08 14.63
CA ILE A 175 -22.27 -17.85 14.23
C ILE A 175 -21.11 -17.55 15.18
N THR A 176 -20.37 -18.59 15.57
CA THR A 176 -19.20 -18.43 16.45
C THR A 176 -17.90 -18.58 15.68
N LYS A 177 -16.82 -18.05 16.26
CA LYS A 177 -15.46 -18.23 15.76
C LYS A 177 -15.11 -19.71 15.57
N ASP A 178 -15.43 -20.56 16.56
CA ASP A 178 -15.14 -21.99 16.50
C ASP A 178 -15.89 -22.70 15.35
N GLU A 179 -17.11 -22.26 15.03
CA GLU A 179 -17.88 -22.78 13.89
C GLU A 179 -17.25 -22.35 12.56
N ILE A 180 -16.82 -21.08 12.46
CA ILE A 180 -16.11 -20.56 11.29
C ILE A 180 -14.83 -21.35 11.04
N GLU A 181 -13.99 -21.52 12.07
CA GLU A 181 -12.75 -22.29 12.00
C GLU A 181 -13.02 -23.75 11.60
N SER A 182 -14.09 -24.35 12.12
CA SER A 182 -14.49 -25.72 11.78
C SER A 182 -14.94 -25.86 10.32
N VAL A 183 -15.66 -24.88 9.77
CA VAL A 183 -16.03 -24.86 8.35
C VAL A 183 -14.80 -24.64 7.48
N SER A 184 -13.89 -23.73 7.86
CA SER A 184 -12.62 -23.52 7.14
C SER A 184 -11.75 -24.78 7.11
N ALA A 185 -11.64 -25.51 8.23
CA ALA A 185 -10.93 -26.80 8.25
C ALA A 185 -11.60 -27.86 7.36
N TRP A 186 -12.93 -27.86 7.26
CA TRP A 186 -13.65 -28.72 6.32
C TRP A 186 -13.33 -28.35 4.87
N MET A 187 -13.31 -27.05 4.55
CA MET A 187 -12.98 -26.55 3.21
C MET A 187 -11.57 -26.97 2.80
N GLU A 188 -10.59 -26.81 3.68
CA GLU A 188 -9.21 -27.25 3.49
C GLU A 188 -9.14 -28.75 3.21
N LYS A 189 -9.81 -29.59 4.02
CA LYS A 189 -9.87 -31.06 3.80
C LYS A 189 -10.47 -31.42 2.42
N LYS A 190 -11.37 -30.59 1.90
CA LYS A 190 -11.99 -30.77 0.58
C LYS A 190 -11.19 -30.17 -0.57
N GLY A 191 -10.19 -29.35 -0.29
CA GLY A 191 -9.49 -28.57 -1.30
C GLY A 191 -10.33 -27.44 -1.89
N LEU A 192 -11.33 -26.94 -1.15
CA LEU A 192 -12.12 -25.76 -1.56
C LEU A 192 -11.44 -24.50 -1.06
N LEU A 193 -11.00 -23.64 -1.97
CA LEU A 193 -10.33 -22.39 -1.62
C LEU A 193 -11.33 -21.34 -1.05
N PRO A 194 -10.92 -20.54 -0.05
CA PRO A 194 -11.84 -19.67 0.70
C PRO A 194 -12.06 -18.26 0.14
N GLU A 195 -11.20 -17.77 -0.77
CA GLU A 195 -11.03 -16.33 -1.01
C GLU A 195 -12.29 -15.65 -1.59
N ASN A 196 -13.03 -16.32 -2.47
CA ASN A 196 -14.19 -15.75 -3.17
C ASN A 196 -15.56 -16.14 -2.56
N ASN A 197 -15.60 -16.52 -1.29
CA ASN A 197 -16.87 -16.85 -0.64
C ASN A 197 -17.18 -16.08 0.64
N ARG A 198 -18.46 -16.14 1.02
CA ARG A 198 -18.96 -15.76 2.34
C ARG A 198 -19.62 -16.98 3.01
N LEU A 199 -19.80 -16.94 4.32
CA LEU A 199 -20.32 -18.07 5.10
C LEU A 199 -21.58 -17.69 5.88
N ARG A 200 -22.70 -18.37 5.61
CA ARG A 200 -23.95 -18.18 6.34
C ARG A 200 -24.26 -19.38 7.23
N LYS A 201 -24.59 -19.14 8.50
CA LYS A 201 -25.19 -20.11 9.42
C LYS A 201 -26.71 -19.96 9.40
N ASN A 202 -27.40 -21.05 9.06
CA ASN A 202 -28.85 -21.10 9.01
C ASN A 202 -29.47 -21.46 10.38
N ALA A 203 -30.76 -21.18 10.54
CA ALA A 203 -31.50 -21.47 11.78
C ALA A 203 -31.59 -22.97 12.12
N ASP A 204 -31.48 -23.87 11.14
CA ASP A 204 -31.40 -25.32 11.33
C ASP A 204 -30.01 -25.81 11.77
N GLY A 205 -29.04 -24.89 11.87
CA GLY A 205 -27.64 -25.17 12.19
C GLY A 205 -26.84 -25.77 11.03
N SER A 206 -27.35 -25.71 9.80
CA SER A 206 -26.57 -25.92 8.58
C SER A 206 -25.79 -24.66 8.19
N PHE A 207 -24.79 -24.84 7.33
CA PHE A 207 -23.93 -23.78 6.84
C PHE A 207 -24.02 -23.69 5.32
N ASP A 208 -24.19 -22.49 4.78
CA ASP A 208 -24.10 -22.23 3.35
C ASP A 208 -22.79 -21.46 3.06
N ILE A 209 -21.98 -21.99 2.15
CA ILE A 209 -20.83 -21.30 1.56
C ILE A 209 -21.35 -20.62 0.28
N LEU A 210 -21.37 -19.29 0.30
CA LEU A 210 -21.86 -18.44 -0.77
C LEU A 210 -20.69 -18.12 -1.70
N ILE A 211 -20.65 -18.75 -2.88
CA ILE A 211 -19.57 -18.61 -3.86
C ILE A 211 -19.91 -17.45 -4.81
N ALA A 212 -18.98 -16.50 -4.94
CA ALA A 212 -19.13 -15.39 -5.86
C ALA A 212 -19.01 -15.84 -7.31
N SER A 213 -20.08 -15.69 -8.09
CA SER A 213 -20.13 -16.15 -9.49
C SER A 213 -21.29 -15.52 -10.26
N VAL A 214 -21.20 -15.49 -11.58
CA VAL A 214 -22.34 -15.14 -12.46
C VAL A 214 -23.41 -16.22 -12.40
N VAL A 215 -22.99 -17.49 -12.51
CA VAL A 215 -23.93 -18.61 -12.47
C VAL A 215 -24.51 -18.76 -11.08
N THR A 216 -25.78 -19.15 -10.98
CA THR A 216 -26.48 -19.37 -9.69
C THR A 216 -26.61 -20.84 -9.33
N THR A 217 -26.04 -21.72 -10.15
CA THR A 217 -26.04 -23.18 -9.98
C THR A 217 -24.65 -23.70 -10.31
N VAL A 218 -24.28 -24.85 -9.73
CA VAL A 218 -23.01 -25.51 -10.04
C VAL A 218 -22.86 -25.69 -11.56
N PRO A 219 -21.67 -25.40 -12.13
CA PRO A 219 -21.39 -25.63 -13.55
C PRO A 219 -21.62 -27.09 -13.96
N ALA A 220 -21.90 -27.33 -15.24
CA ALA A 220 -22.22 -28.68 -15.75
C ALA A 220 -21.04 -29.67 -15.61
N GLU A 221 -19.82 -29.14 -15.74
CA GLU A 221 -18.55 -29.80 -15.53
C GLU A 221 -18.22 -30.04 -14.04
N GLY A 222 -18.90 -29.36 -13.13
CA GLY A 222 -18.63 -29.33 -11.69
C GLY A 222 -17.91 -28.04 -11.26
N GLY A 223 -17.97 -27.74 -9.96
CA GLY A 223 -17.12 -26.72 -9.34
C GLY A 223 -15.76 -27.30 -8.93
N ASP A 224 -15.00 -26.51 -8.16
CA ASP A 224 -13.63 -26.87 -7.72
C ASP A 224 -13.56 -28.19 -6.93
N ILE A 225 -14.64 -28.58 -6.25
CA ILE A 225 -14.72 -29.85 -5.50
C ILE A 225 -15.73 -30.86 -6.09
N GLY A 226 -16.08 -30.73 -7.38
CA GLY A 226 -16.95 -31.64 -8.10
C GLY A 226 -18.39 -31.16 -8.27
N LYS A 227 -19.33 -32.09 -8.48
CA LYS A 227 -20.74 -31.79 -8.82
C LYS A 227 -21.67 -31.72 -7.61
N ASP A 228 -21.25 -32.29 -6.49
CA ASP A 228 -22.03 -32.28 -5.26
C ASP A 228 -22.01 -30.87 -4.66
N THR A 229 -23.19 -30.40 -4.23
CA THR A 229 -23.36 -29.08 -3.60
C THR A 229 -23.85 -29.18 -2.17
N GLN A 230 -24.03 -30.40 -1.64
CA GLN A 230 -24.47 -30.63 -0.27
C GLN A 230 -23.64 -31.75 0.35
N PHE A 231 -23.12 -31.49 1.54
CA PHE A 231 -22.21 -32.38 2.25
C PHE A 231 -22.60 -32.51 3.71
N THR A 232 -22.43 -33.70 4.27
CA THR A 232 -22.53 -33.92 5.72
C THR A 232 -21.12 -33.93 6.30
N ILE A 233 -20.91 -33.17 7.38
CA ILE A 233 -19.63 -33.11 8.07
C ILE A 233 -19.43 -34.42 8.86
N GLU A 234 -18.33 -35.12 8.61
CA GLU A 234 -18.09 -36.48 9.13
C GLU A 234 -17.45 -36.50 10.53
N ASP A 235 -16.66 -35.46 10.85
CA ASP A 235 -15.77 -35.39 12.02
C ASP A 235 -15.77 -33.98 12.65
N GLY A 236 -15.16 -33.84 13.83
CA GLY A 236 -14.99 -32.55 14.50
C GLY A 236 -16.23 -32.01 15.20
N ALA A 237 -16.18 -30.74 15.62
CA ALA A 237 -17.22 -30.09 16.43
C ALA A 237 -18.58 -29.97 15.71
N LEU A 238 -18.56 -29.94 14.37
CA LEU A 238 -19.76 -29.83 13.53
C LEU A 238 -20.23 -31.17 12.94
N LYS A 239 -19.77 -32.30 13.48
CA LYS A 239 -20.16 -33.62 13.00
C LYS A 239 -21.68 -33.79 12.89
N GLY A 240 -22.13 -34.27 11.74
CA GLY A 240 -23.55 -34.48 11.41
C GLY A 240 -24.27 -33.23 10.92
N LYS A 241 -23.63 -32.04 10.93
CA LYS A 241 -24.18 -30.84 10.30
C LYS A 241 -24.00 -30.88 8.79
N THR A 242 -24.77 -30.05 8.10
CA THR A 242 -24.76 -29.95 6.64
C THR A 242 -24.04 -28.69 6.19
N ILE A 243 -23.19 -28.81 5.17
CA ILE A 243 -22.64 -27.70 4.39
C ILE A 243 -23.30 -27.71 3.00
N ARG A 244 -23.71 -26.54 2.51
CA ARG A 244 -24.23 -26.34 1.16
C ARG A 244 -23.35 -25.35 0.41
N LEU A 245 -23.06 -25.63 -0.86
CA LEU A 245 -22.41 -24.69 -1.76
C LEU A 245 -23.48 -23.99 -2.57
N LEU A 246 -23.61 -22.67 -2.40
CA LEU A 246 -24.55 -21.84 -3.13
C LEU A 246 -23.77 -20.90 -4.05
N TYR A 247 -24.02 -21.01 -5.34
CA TYR A 247 -23.44 -20.13 -6.35
C TYR A 247 -24.30 -18.89 -6.57
N GLY A 248 -23.72 -17.85 -7.14
CA GLY A 248 -24.43 -16.62 -7.50
C GLY A 248 -24.34 -15.52 -6.45
N ASP A 249 -23.40 -15.62 -5.50
CA ASP A 249 -23.13 -14.47 -4.64
C ASP A 249 -22.60 -13.33 -5.53
N HIS A 250 -23.14 -12.13 -5.35
CA HIS A 250 -22.82 -10.96 -6.18
C HIS A 250 -23.06 -11.16 -7.70
N ALA A 251 -24.01 -12.01 -8.12
CA ALA A 251 -24.16 -12.39 -9.53
C ALA A 251 -24.29 -11.23 -10.53
N GLU A 252 -25.01 -10.16 -10.18
CA GLU A 252 -25.15 -8.99 -11.05
C GLU A 252 -23.81 -8.24 -11.22
N GLU A 253 -23.06 -8.03 -10.14
CA GLU A 253 -21.73 -7.42 -10.21
C GLU A 253 -20.75 -8.33 -10.97
N MET A 254 -20.73 -9.62 -10.64
CA MET A 254 -19.86 -10.61 -11.29
C MET A 254 -20.12 -10.69 -12.80
N LYS A 255 -21.36 -10.46 -13.24
CA LYS A 255 -21.74 -10.44 -14.66
C LYS A 255 -21.13 -9.23 -15.37
N ASN A 256 -21.19 -8.05 -14.76
CA ASN A 256 -20.59 -6.84 -15.31
C ASN A 256 -19.06 -6.96 -15.34
N ILE A 257 -18.46 -7.45 -14.25
CA ILE A 257 -17.02 -7.74 -14.16
C ILE A 257 -16.61 -8.71 -15.29
N ALA A 258 -17.29 -9.85 -15.43
CA ALA A 258 -16.95 -10.86 -16.44
C ALA A 258 -17.09 -10.32 -17.86
N ALA A 259 -18.08 -9.45 -18.13
CA ALA A 259 -18.26 -8.80 -19.42
C ALA A 259 -17.11 -7.85 -19.77
N TYR A 260 -16.69 -7.00 -18.82
CA TYR A 260 -15.56 -6.10 -19.03
C TYR A 260 -14.22 -6.84 -19.15
N ILE A 261 -14.01 -7.90 -18.37
CA ILE A 261 -12.80 -8.73 -18.48
C ILE A 261 -12.71 -9.41 -19.84
N LYS A 262 -13.84 -9.83 -20.43
CA LYS A 262 -13.86 -10.35 -21.80
C LYS A 262 -13.42 -9.28 -22.81
N GLN A 263 -13.85 -8.04 -22.65
CA GLN A 263 -13.41 -6.92 -23.50
C GLN A 263 -11.92 -6.58 -23.29
N ALA A 264 -11.40 -6.73 -22.07
CA ALA A 264 -9.96 -6.64 -21.80
C ALA A 264 -9.19 -7.74 -22.55
N ALA A 265 -9.67 -8.99 -22.58
CA ALA A 265 -9.06 -10.06 -23.36
C ALA A 265 -8.97 -9.74 -24.87
N ASP A 266 -10.01 -9.10 -25.42
CA ASP A 266 -10.05 -8.71 -26.84
C ASP A 266 -9.07 -7.55 -27.16
N ASN A 267 -8.68 -6.77 -26.16
CA ASN A 267 -7.72 -5.66 -26.28
C ASN A 267 -6.32 -5.99 -25.72
N ALA A 268 -6.06 -7.23 -25.31
CA ALA A 268 -4.76 -7.66 -24.77
C ALA A 268 -3.61 -7.47 -25.77
N ASP A 269 -2.43 -7.05 -25.29
CA ASP A 269 -1.25 -6.80 -26.14
C ASP A 269 -0.56 -8.09 -26.59
N ASN A 270 -0.70 -9.18 -25.84
CA ASN A 270 -0.08 -10.47 -26.13
C ASN A 270 -0.96 -11.66 -25.72
N ASP A 271 -0.59 -12.87 -26.15
CA ASP A 271 -1.36 -14.09 -25.88
C ASP A 271 -1.41 -14.44 -24.39
N THR A 272 -0.38 -14.08 -23.61
CA THR A 272 -0.35 -14.31 -22.17
C THR A 272 -1.39 -13.47 -21.45
N GLN A 273 -1.49 -12.18 -21.75
CA GLN A 273 -2.56 -11.31 -21.24
C GLN A 273 -3.94 -11.77 -21.66
N LYS A 274 -4.09 -12.22 -22.91
CA LYS A 274 -5.36 -12.75 -23.41
C LYS A 274 -5.77 -14.01 -22.62
N SER A 275 -4.83 -14.94 -22.41
CA SER A 275 -5.06 -16.16 -21.62
C SER A 275 -5.43 -15.83 -20.17
N MET A 276 -4.69 -14.91 -19.55
CA MET A 276 -4.98 -14.40 -18.21
C MET A 276 -6.43 -13.92 -18.08
N HIS A 277 -6.90 -13.04 -18.98
CA HIS A 277 -8.27 -12.53 -18.93
C HIS A 277 -9.33 -13.57 -19.28
N ILE A 278 -9.03 -14.54 -20.13
CA ILE A 278 -9.94 -15.68 -20.37
C ILE A 278 -10.11 -16.50 -19.09
N ASN A 279 -9.03 -16.73 -18.34
CA ASN A 279 -9.06 -17.45 -17.07
C ASN A 279 -9.77 -16.64 -15.96
N TYR A 280 -9.55 -15.31 -15.89
CA TYR A 280 -10.34 -14.43 -15.01
C TYR A 280 -11.83 -14.49 -15.36
N HIS A 281 -12.19 -14.38 -16.64
CA HIS A 281 -13.58 -14.47 -17.09
C HIS A 281 -14.21 -15.79 -16.64
N LYS A 282 -13.52 -16.92 -16.86
CA LYS A 282 -14.00 -18.24 -16.42
C LYS A 282 -14.18 -18.30 -14.91
N SER A 283 -13.22 -17.78 -14.14
CA SER A 283 -13.32 -17.71 -12.68
C SER A 283 -14.55 -16.91 -12.23
N PHE A 284 -14.74 -15.71 -12.77
CA PHE A 284 -15.85 -14.83 -12.38
C PHE A 284 -17.21 -15.35 -12.85
N GLU A 285 -17.26 -16.02 -14.00
CA GLU A 285 -18.49 -16.66 -14.49
C GLU A 285 -18.90 -17.85 -13.62
N SER A 286 -17.95 -18.75 -13.33
CA SER A 286 -18.21 -20.06 -12.70
C SER A 286 -18.03 -20.10 -11.19
N GLY A 287 -17.30 -19.15 -10.60
CA GLY A 287 -16.86 -19.16 -9.19
C GLY A 287 -15.62 -20.01 -8.91
N SER A 288 -14.89 -20.46 -9.93
CA SER A 288 -13.71 -21.32 -9.76
C SER A 288 -12.45 -20.53 -9.38
N LEU A 289 -11.85 -20.86 -8.23
CA LEU A 289 -10.57 -20.30 -7.81
C LEU A 289 -9.38 -21.04 -8.44
N GLU A 290 -9.57 -22.26 -8.94
CA GLU A 290 -8.54 -22.91 -9.77
C GLU A 290 -8.37 -22.19 -11.13
N ALA A 291 -9.47 -21.77 -11.76
CA ALA A 291 -9.40 -20.90 -12.93
C ALA A 291 -8.76 -19.54 -12.60
N TYR A 292 -9.02 -19.00 -11.41
CA TYR A 292 -8.37 -17.78 -10.93
C TYR A 292 -6.85 -17.98 -10.79
N LYS A 293 -6.42 -19.09 -10.19
CA LYS A 293 -5.00 -19.45 -10.07
C LYS A 293 -4.35 -19.58 -11.44
N ASP A 294 -5.02 -20.15 -12.43
CA ASP A 294 -4.52 -20.19 -13.81
C ASP A 294 -4.35 -18.78 -14.40
N ALA A 295 -5.27 -17.86 -14.13
CA ALA A 295 -5.09 -16.45 -14.51
C ALA A 295 -3.85 -15.84 -13.84
N GLN A 296 -3.63 -16.12 -12.55
CA GLN A 296 -2.44 -15.66 -11.82
C GLN A 296 -1.14 -16.26 -12.38
N ARG A 297 -1.15 -17.53 -12.82
CA ARG A 297 0.00 -18.19 -13.49
C ARG A 297 0.33 -17.52 -14.82
N ASP A 298 -0.67 -17.12 -15.59
CA ASP A 298 -0.47 -16.36 -16.82
C ASP A 298 0.05 -14.95 -16.50
N TRP A 299 -0.53 -14.30 -15.49
CA TRP A 299 -0.12 -12.97 -15.07
C TRP A 299 1.35 -12.89 -14.66
N ILE A 300 1.88 -13.83 -13.86
CA ILE A 300 3.29 -13.80 -13.46
C ILE A 300 4.26 -14.00 -14.65
N LYS A 301 3.79 -14.59 -15.76
CA LYS A 301 4.55 -14.80 -17.00
C LYS A 301 4.55 -13.57 -17.90
N ASP A 302 3.59 -12.67 -17.77
CA ASP A 302 3.55 -11.41 -18.52
C ASP A 302 4.60 -10.42 -17.96
N LYS A 303 5.77 -10.34 -18.59
CA LYS A 303 6.89 -9.51 -18.11
C LYS A 303 6.94 -8.16 -18.83
N GLY A 304 6.99 -7.08 -18.06
CA GLY A 304 7.11 -5.71 -18.55
C GLY A 304 5.96 -5.22 -19.46
N PRO A 305 4.67 -5.46 -19.11
CA PRO A 305 3.58 -4.93 -19.92
C PRO A 305 3.49 -3.40 -19.83
N MET A 306 2.97 -2.74 -20.86
CA MET A 306 2.71 -1.29 -20.81
C MET A 306 1.60 -0.93 -19.83
N VAL A 307 0.62 -1.83 -19.68
CA VAL A 307 -0.47 -1.74 -18.71
C VAL A 307 -0.41 -2.98 -17.84
N GLU A 308 -0.04 -2.80 -16.58
CA GLU A 308 -0.04 -3.85 -15.55
C GLU A 308 -1.39 -3.87 -14.83
N CYS A 309 -1.86 -5.06 -14.46
CA CYS A 309 -3.15 -5.22 -13.78
C CYS A 309 -3.22 -6.47 -12.93
N ASN A 310 -4.06 -6.45 -11.90
CA ASN A 310 -4.57 -7.64 -11.22
C ASN A 310 -5.98 -7.33 -10.71
N ILE A 311 -6.84 -8.33 -10.57
CA ILE A 311 -8.24 -8.14 -10.19
C ILE A 311 -8.82 -9.43 -9.64
N GLY A 312 -9.56 -9.37 -8.53
CA GLY A 312 -10.27 -10.52 -7.95
C GLY A 312 -10.54 -10.35 -6.45
N PHE A 313 -10.72 -11.47 -5.77
CA PHE A 313 -10.72 -11.54 -4.31
C PHE A 313 -9.29 -11.85 -3.85
N VAL A 314 -8.54 -10.85 -3.41
CA VAL A 314 -7.08 -10.94 -3.31
C VAL A 314 -6.61 -10.97 -1.86
N GLU A 315 -6.85 -9.88 -1.13
CA GLU A 315 -6.26 -9.66 0.19
C GLU A 315 -7.23 -10.06 1.30
N THR A 316 -6.75 -10.81 2.30
CA THR A 316 -7.61 -11.39 3.35
C THR A 316 -7.60 -10.62 4.66
N TYR A 317 -7.11 -9.38 4.66
CA TYR A 317 -6.87 -8.60 5.89
C TYR A 317 -8.13 -8.31 6.72
N ARG A 318 -9.29 -8.17 6.06
CA ARG A 318 -10.52 -7.66 6.70
C ARG A 318 -11.52 -8.72 7.11
N ASP A 319 -11.36 -9.95 6.62
CA ASP A 319 -12.05 -11.09 7.22
C ASP A 319 -11.41 -11.35 8.58
N PRO A 320 -12.17 -11.35 9.70
CA PRO A 320 -11.59 -11.63 11.01
C PRO A 320 -10.96 -13.04 11.12
N ALA A 321 -11.35 -13.99 10.25
CA ALA A 321 -10.70 -15.30 10.16
C ALA A 321 -9.44 -15.29 9.28
N GLY A 322 -9.21 -14.24 8.49
CA GLY A 322 -8.02 -14.04 7.66
C GLY A 322 -7.94 -14.93 6.41
N VAL A 323 -9.07 -15.48 5.95
CA VAL A 323 -9.08 -16.46 4.83
C VAL A 323 -9.93 -16.02 3.63
N ARG A 324 -10.92 -15.14 3.80
CA ARG A 324 -11.73 -14.62 2.69
C ARG A 324 -11.12 -13.33 2.14
N GLY A 325 -11.06 -13.23 0.83
CA GLY A 325 -10.50 -12.06 0.15
C GLY A 325 -11.50 -10.91 0.09
N GLU A 326 -11.02 -9.68 0.29
CA GLU A 326 -11.74 -8.48 -0.17
C GLU A 326 -11.65 -8.38 -1.70
N TRP A 327 -12.72 -7.90 -2.34
CA TRP A 327 -12.65 -7.59 -3.77
C TRP A 327 -11.72 -6.39 -4.00
N GLU A 328 -10.75 -6.55 -4.89
CA GLU A 328 -9.91 -5.46 -5.35
C GLU A 328 -9.50 -5.63 -6.81
N GLY A 329 -9.02 -4.55 -7.41
CA GLY A 329 -8.32 -4.63 -8.67
C GLY A 329 -7.74 -3.31 -9.11
N PHE A 330 -6.72 -3.38 -9.97
CA PHE A 330 -6.02 -2.20 -10.46
C PHE A 330 -5.67 -2.28 -11.94
N ALA A 331 -5.56 -1.11 -12.54
CA ALA A 331 -4.91 -0.87 -13.82
C ALA A 331 -3.84 0.19 -13.61
N SER A 332 -2.60 -0.10 -14.01
CA SER A 332 -1.46 0.80 -13.82
C SER A 332 -0.59 0.82 -15.07
N MET A 333 0.07 1.95 -15.30
CA MET A 333 0.96 2.16 -16.44
C MET A 333 2.40 2.07 -15.97
N VAL A 334 3.27 1.50 -16.80
CA VAL A 334 4.70 1.52 -16.51
C VAL A 334 5.21 2.97 -16.60
N ASN A 335 5.98 3.36 -15.60
CA ASN A 335 6.70 4.63 -15.66
C ASN A 335 7.89 4.51 -16.63
N LEU A 336 7.68 4.91 -17.88
CA LEU A 336 8.71 4.84 -18.94
C LEU A 336 9.97 5.66 -18.61
N GLU A 337 9.79 6.82 -17.97
CA GLU A 337 10.90 7.68 -17.58
C GLU A 337 11.75 7.01 -16.50
N ARG A 338 11.11 6.42 -15.49
CA ARG A 338 11.80 5.67 -14.45
C ARG A 338 12.48 4.42 -15.01
N THR A 339 11.82 3.70 -15.91
CA THR A 339 12.42 2.55 -16.62
C THR A 339 13.66 2.98 -17.42
N ARG A 340 13.63 4.13 -18.11
CA ARG A 340 14.80 4.71 -18.78
C ARG A 340 15.92 5.02 -17.78
N ALA A 341 15.62 5.79 -16.74
CA ALA A 341 16.60 6.21 -15.73
C ALA A 341 17.23 5.00 -15.03
N PHE A 342 16.45 3.96 -14.75
CA PHE A 342 16.93 2.73 -14.12
C PHE A 342 17.80 1.92 -15.07
N GLY A 343 17.44 1.84 -16.35
CA GLY A 343 18.28 1.22 -17.38
C GLY A 343 19.64 1.91 -17.52
N GLU A 344 19.66 3.25 -17.50
CA GLU A 344 20.89 4.03 -17.50
C GLU A 344 21.69 3.87 -16.21
N LEU A 345 21.02 3.80 -15.04
CA LEU A 345 21.68 3.56 -13.75
C LEU A 345 22.34 2.18 -13.71
N VAL A 346 21.69 1.15 -14.25
CA VAL A 346 22.27 -0.19 -14.41
C VAL A 346 23.49 -0.16 -15.32
N ALA A 347 23.44 0.59 -16.42
CA ALA A 347 24.59 0.77 -17.31
C ALA A 347 25.75 1.52 -16.61
N ALA A 348 25.44 2.46 -15.72
CA ALA A 348 26.41 3.21 -14.93
C ALA A 348 26.93 2.45 -13.70
N ALA A 349 26.23 1.42 -13.20
CA ALA A 349 26.56 0.69 -11.98
C ALA A 349 28.02 0.21 -11.88
N PRO A 350 28.68 -0.29 -12.95
CA PRO A 350 30.10 -0.67 -12.91
C PRO A 350 31.05 0.49 -12.55
N THR A 351 30.65 1.74 -12.79
CA THR A 351 31.41 2.95 -12.43
C THR A 351 31.03 3.51 -11.07
N LEU A 352 29.77 3.32 -10.64
CA LEU A 352 29.25 3.84 -9.37
C LEU A 352 29.57 2.94 -8.17
N ILE A 353 29.43 1.62 -8.31
CA ILE A 353 29.68 0.66 -7.21
C ILE A 353 31.09 0.80 -6.62
N PRO A 354 32.16 0.99 -7.42
CA PRO A 354 33.51 1.21 -6.86
C PRO A 354 33.67 2.46 -5.99
N LEU A 355 32.73 3.41 -6.03
CA LEU A 355 32.72 4.61 -5.18
C LEU A 355 32.17 4.34 -3.78
N LEU A 356 31.60 3.15 -3.54
CA LEU A 356 31.09 2.74 -2.23
C LEU A 356 32.24 2.47 -1.24
N PRO A 357 32.03 2.70 0.06
CA PRO A 357 33.13 2.86 1.00
C PRO A 357 33.74 1.54 1.50
N TRP A 358 33.40 0.38 0.95
CA TRP A 358 33.88 -0.93 1.44
C TRP A 358 34.96 -1.60 0.59
N GLY A 359 35.17 -1.15 -0.65
CA GLY A 359 36.20 -1.69 -1.54
C GLY A 359 35.88 -3.08 -2.14
N LYS A 360 36.65 -3.47 -3.16
CA LYS A 360 36.35 -4.62 -4.05
C LYS A 360 36.19 -5.97 -3.34
N ASP A 361 36.92 -6.20 -2.25
CA ASP A 361 36.95 -7.51 -1.59
C ASP A 361 35.62 -7.82 -0.87
N PHE A 362 34.81 -6.79 -0.63
CA PHE A 362 33.48 -6.85 -0.02
C PHE A 362 32.36 -6.63 -1.04
N GLU A 363 32.67 -6.67 -2.33
CA GLU A 363 31.75 -6.49 -3.45
C GLU A 363 31.65 -7.75 -4.30
N LYS A 364 30.52 -7.94 -5.00
CA LYS A 364 30.29 -9.07 -5.90
C LYS A 364 31.23 -8.96 -7.11
N ASP A 365 31.71 -10.10 -7.59
CA ASP A 365 32.61 -10.15 -8.74
C ASP A 365 31.91 -9.69 -10.05
N LYS A 366 30.59 -9.88 -10.13
CA LYS A 366 29.73 -9.40 -11.21
C LYS A 366 28.46 -8.80 -10.63
N PHE A 367 28.13 -7.58 -11.07
CA PHE A 367 26.84 -6.96 -10.77
C PHE A 367 25.72 -7.72 -11.49
N LEU A 368 24.66 -8.07 -10.74
CA LEU A 368 23.45 -8.66 -11.27
C LEU A 368 22.33 -7.65 -11.03
N SER A 369 21.80 -7.08 -12.11
CA SER A 369 20.69 -6.13 -12.00
C SER A 369 19.44 -6.85 -11.49
N PRO A 370 18.75 -6.32 -10.48
CA PRO A 370 17.38 -6.71 -10.22
C PRO A 370 16.49 -6.29 -11.39
N ASP A 371 15.41 -7.05 -11.61
CA ASP A 371 14.29 -6.63 -12.45
C ASP A 371 13.36 -5.78 -11.58
N PHE A 372 13.13 -4.52 -11.96
CA PHE A 372 12.31 -3.59 -11.18
C PHE A 372 11.36 -2.83 -12.09
N THR A 373 10.06 -2.97 -11.82
CA THR A 373 9.01 -2.25 -12.53
C THR A 373 8.35 -1.26 -11.59
N SER A 374 8.40 0.01 -11.99
CA SER A 374 7.64 1.06 -11.33
C SER A 374 6.34 1.32 -12.07
N LEU A 375 5.26 1.42 -11.30
CA LEU A 375 3.92 1.59 -11.83
C LEU A 375 3.31 2.89 -11.35
N GLU A 376 2.50 3.48 -12.23
CA GLU A 376 1.68 4.64 -11.97
C GLU A 376 0.22 4.19 -12.08
N VAL A 377 -0.49 4.25 -10.96
CA VAL A 377 -1.84 3.71 -10.84
C VAL A 377 -2.82 4.64 -11.55
N MET A 378 -3.57 4.12 -12.52
CA MET A 378 -4.73 4.83 -13.07
C MET A 378 -5.97 4.56 -12.23
N THR A 379 -6.17 3.28 -11.93
CA THR A 379 -7.33 2.78 -11.21
C THR A 379 -6.89 1.79 -10.14
N PHE A 380 -7.43 1.95 -8.94
CA PHE A 380 -7.39 0.97 -7.86
C PHE A 380 -8.76 0.94 -7.17
N ALA A 381 -9.54 -0.10 -7.45
CA ALA A 381 -10.81 -0.34 -6.76
C ALA A 381 -10.56 -1.25 -5.55
N GLY A 382 -11.02 -0.82 -4.38
CA GLY A 382 -10.81 -1.52 -3.10
C GLY A 382 -11.06 -0.57 -1.93
N SER A 383 -10.75 -1.01 -0.71
CA SER A 383 -10.93 -0.19 0.50
C SER A 383 -9.78 0.80 0.76
N GLY A 384 -8.62 0.60 0.14
CA GLY A 384 -7.49 1.52 0.24
C GLY A 384 -6.44 1.22 -0.81
N ILE A 385 -5.65 2.23 -1.18
CA ILE A 385 -4.56 2.08 -2.16
C ILE A 385 -3.24 1.83 -1.41
N PRO A 386 -2.57 0.68 -1.63
CA PRO A 386 -1.29 0.39 -1.01
C PRO A 386 -0.17 1.19 -1.67
N ALA A 387 0.99 1.26 -1.01
CA ALA A 387 2.20 1.86 -1.61
C ALA A 387 2.94 0.90 -2.56
N GLY A 388 2.67 -0.40 -2.44
CA GLY A 388 3.30 -1.47 -3.21
C GLY A 388 2.63 -2.80 -2.90
N ILE A 389 2.82 -3.78 -3.77
CA ILE A 389 2.10 -5.06 -3.73
C ILE A 389 3.07 -6.21 -4.06
N ASN A 390 2.87 -7.37 -3.41
CA ASN A 390 3.54 -8.63 -3.71
C ASN A 390 2.48 -9.72 -3.89
N ILE A 391 2.23 -10.13 -5.13
CA ILE A 391 1.15 -11.07 -5.48
C ILE A 391 1.64 -12.05 -6.58
N PRO A 392 0.93 -13.17 -6.86
CA PRO A 392 -0.29 -13.65 -6.19
C PRO A 392 -0.05 -14.11 -4.75
N ASN A 393 -1.13 -14.20 -3.98
CA ASN A 393 -1.14 -14.69 -2.59
C ASN A 393 -1.09 -16.24 -2.46
N TYR A 394 -0.91 -16.95 -3.57
CA TYR A 394 -0.90 -18.42 -3.62
C TYR A 394 0.51 -18.99 -3.46
N ASP A 395 0.80 -19.59 -2.31
CA ASP A 395 2.15 -20.10 -2.00
C ASP A 395 2.63 -21.19 -2.96
N ASP A 396 1.74 -22.04 -3.48
CA ASP A 396 2.09 -23.05 -4.47
C ASP A 396 2.61 -22.41 -5.77
N ILE A 397 2.03 -21.30 -6.19
CA ILE A 397 2.50 -20.51 -7.34
C ILE A 397 3.79 -19.77 -6.98
N ARG A 398 3.83 -19.07 -5.84
CA ARG A 398 5.00 -18.24 -5.44
C ARG A 398 6.27 -19.05 -5.29
N GLN A 399 6.16 -20.24 -4.70
CA GLN A 399 7.33 -21.09 -4.42
C GLN A 399 7.84 -21.84 -5.65
N THR A 400 6.97 -22.14 -6.63
CA THR A 400 7.32 -23.03 -7.75
C THR A 400 7.38 -22.33 -9.11
N GLU A 401 6.60 -21.27 -9.31
CA GLU A 401 6.47 -20.57 -10.60
C GLU A 401 6.95 -19.11 -10.53
N GLY A 402 6.65 -18.40 -9.44
CA GLY A 402 7.13 -17.04 -9.18
C GLY A 402 6.03 -16.07 -8.73
N PHE A 403 6.40 -14.79 -8.64
CA PHE A 403 5.54 -13.69 -8.20
C PHE A 403 6.02 -12.37 -8.82
N LYS A 404 5.25 -11.29 -8.68
CA LYS A 404 5.71 -9.93 -9.03
C LYS A 404 5.67 -9.03 -7.80
N ASN A 405 6.64 -8.11 -7.73
CA ASN A 405 6.65 -7.00 -6.78
C ASN A 405 6.40 -5.73 -7.59
N VAL A 406 5.54 -4.86 -7.09
CA VAL A 406 5.26 -3.58 -7.73
C VAL A 406 5.31 -2.45 -6.72
N SER A 407 5.92 -1.34 -7.12
CA SER A 407 5.89 -0.07 -6.37
C SER A 407 4.94 0.89 -7.09
N LEU A 408 4.04 1.51 -6.32
CA LEU A 408 3.01 2.40 -6.84
C LEU A 408 3.45 3.86 -6.65
N GLY A 409 4.12 4.41 -7.67
CA GLY A 409 4.84 5.67 -7.64
C GLY A 409 3.95 6.87 -7.28
N ASN A 410 2.90 7.09 -8.07
CA ASN A 410 1.96 8.18 -7.89
C ASN A 410 1.15 8.09 -6.58
N VAL A 411 0.99 6.90 -5.99
CA VAL A 411 0.38 6.76 -4.66
C VAL A 411 1.31 7.32 -3.57
N LEU A 412 2.61 7.06 -3.70
CA LEU A 412 3.63 7.56 -2.80
C LEU A 412 3.81 9.08 -2.94
N SER A 413 3.81 9.59 -4.17
CA SER A 413 4.03 11.02 -4.47
C SER A 413 2.77 11.89 -4.41
N ALA A 414 1.56 11.32 -4.34
CA ALA A 414 0.31 12.10 -4.26
C ALA A 414 0.31 13.05 -3.06
N LYS A 415 -0.17 14.27 -3.23
CA LYS A 415 -0.13 15.33 -2.20
C LYS A 415 -1.46 16.05 -2.11
N ALA A 416 -1.81 16.47 -0.90
CA ALA A 416 -2.91 17.42 -0.74
C ALA A 416 -2.38 18.82 -1.11
N PRO A 417 -3.18 19.67 -1.77
CA PRO A 417 -2.76 21.03 -2.13
C PRO A 417 -2.21 21.84 -0.93
N ASP A 418 -2.87 21.70 0.23
CA ASP A 418 -2.49 22.38 1.48
C ASP A 418 -1.79 21.44 2.48
N GLU A 419 -1.09 20.41 1.99
CA GLU A 419 -0.39 19.45 2.86
C GLU A 419 0.55 20.18 3.82
N LYS A 420 0.29 20.01 5.13
CA LYS A 420 1.22 20.46 6.16
C LYS A 420 2.41 19.53 6.19
N ILE A 421 3.60 20.10 6.07
CA ILE A 421 4.86 19.36 6.12
C ILE A 421 5.55 19.73 7.44
N PRO A 422 5.18 19.08 8.56
CA PRO A 422 5.77 19.39 9.86
C PRO A 422 7.29 19.13 9.85
N PHE A 423 7.97 19.79 10.79
CA PHE A 423 9.40 19.68 11.06
C PHE A 423 10.34 20.28 10.01
N ILE A 424 9.83 20.84 8.92
CA ILE A 424 10.61 21.58 7.94
C ILE A 424 10.57 23.07 8.29
N ARG A 425 11.71 23.76 8.15
CA ARG A 425 11.80 25.21 8.39
C ARG A 425 11.15 25.95 7.23
N ASP A 426 10.54 27.11 7.52
CA ASP A 426 9.86 27.92 6.50
C ASP A 426 10.79 28.26 5.31
N GLU A 427 12.06 28.54 5.58
CA GLU A 427 13.08 28.85 4.56
C GLU A 427 13.41 27.67 3.61
N ASP A 428 13.20 26.43 4.07
CA ASP A 428 13.48 25.22 3.29
C ASP A 428 12.21 24.67 2.60
N LEU A 429 11.03 25.16 2.99
CA LEU A 429 9.75 24.56 2.64
C LEU A 429 9.47 24.59 1.14
N GLU A 430 9.79 25.70 0.46
CA GLU A 430 9.60 25.85 -0.99
C GLU A 430 10.45 24.83 -1.77
N ILE A 431 11.74 24.74 -1.43
CA ILE A 431 12.68 23.78 -2.07
C ILE A 431 12.22 22.35 -1.80
N TYR A 432 11.88 22.04 -0.54
CA TYR A 432 11.42 20.71 -0.15
C TYR A 432 10.13 20.32 -0.89
N LYS A 433 9.12 21.21 -0.95
CA LYS A 433 7.86 20.96 -1.66
C LYS A 433 8.10 20.65 -3.13
N LYS A 434 8.96 21.43 -3.78
CA LYS A 434 9.28 21.31 -5.20
C LYS A 434 10.03 20.02 -5.53
N TYR A 435 11.03 19.64 -4.74
CA TYR A 435 11.97 18.59 -5.11
C TYR A 435 11.86 17.27 -4.34
N ARG A 436 11.00 17.16 -3.31
CA ARG A 436 10.89 15.92 -2.52
C ARG A 436 10.56 14.67 -3.35
N ASP A 437 9.72 14.77 -4.37
CA ASP A 437 9.33 13.60 -5.19
C ASP A 437 10.49 13.15 -6.07
N ALA A 438 11.06 14.08 -6.84
CA ALA A 438 12.27 13.86 -7.62
C ALA A 438 13.39 13.24 -6.77
N SER A 439 13.60 13.78 -5.56
CA SER A 439 14.60 13.28 -4.62
C SER A 439 14.30 11.85 -4.13
N PHE A 440 13.01 11.54 -3.93
CA PHE A 440 12.55 10.22 -3.54
C PHE A 440 12.72 9.21 -4.68
N GLU A 441 12.50 9.62 -5.94
CA GLU A 441 12.73 8.76 -7.11
C GLU A 441 14.19 8.38 -7.29
N VAL A 442 15.11 9.36 -7.18
CA VAL A 442 16.54 9.10 -7.17
C VAL A 442 16.90 8.14 -6.04
N GLN A 443 16.35 8.38 -4.85
CA GLN A 443 16.59 7.56 -3.67
C GLN A 443 16.13 6.11 -3.88
N VAL A 444 14.90 5.89 -4.36
CA VAL A 444 14.36 4.54 -4.65
C VAL A 444 15.20 3.84 -5.69
N GLY A 445 15.53 4.51 -6.82
CA GLY A 445 16.33 3.88 -7.87
C GLY A 445 17.71 3.42 -7.37
N LEU A 446 18.39 4.25 -6.59
CA LEU A 446 19.66 3.86 -5.98
C LEU A 446 19.48 2.81 -4.89
N HIS A 447 18.46 2.91 -4.04
CA HIS A 447 18.17 1.99 -2.95
C HIS A 447 17.96 0.56 -3.48
N GLU A 448 17.10 0.40 -4.48
CA GLU A 448 16.73 -0.90 -5.05
C GLU A 448 17.88 -1.48 -5.89
N LEU A 449 18.39 -0.72 -6.87
CA LEU A 449 19.36 -1.24 -7.84
C LEU A 449 20.76 -1.33 -7.26
N THR A 450 21.22 -0.27 -6.60
CA THR A 450 22.60 -0.20 -6.09
C THR A 450 22.69 -0.45 -4.60
N GLY A 451 21.62 -0.26 -3.81
CA GLY A 451 21.57 -0.61 -2.40
C GLY A 451 21.49 -2.12 -2.26
N HIS A 452 20.33 -2.73 -2.44
CA HIS A 452 20.14 -4.18 -2.34
C HIS A 452 20.94 -4.99 -3.39
N GLY A 453 21.16 -4.43 -4.59
CA GLY A 453 21.87 -5.12 -5.67
C GLY A 453 23.38 -5.27 -5.47
N CYS A 454 24.03 -4.46 -4.63
CA CYS A 454 25.47 -4.52 -4.36
C CYS A 454 25.82 -5.32 -3.10
N GLY A 455 27.11 -5.57 -2.92
CA GLY A 455 27.68 -6.11 -1.71
C GLY A 455 27.79 -7.63 -1.69
N LYS A 456 28.95 -8.13 -1.25
CA LYS A 456 29.24 -9.57 -1.14
C LYS A 456 29.09 -10.05 0.29
N LEU A 457 28.46 -11.22 0.46
CA LEU A 457 28.59 -12.00 1.68
C LEU A 457 29.80 -12.91 1.53
N LEU A 458 30.72 -12.90 2.50
CA LEU A 458 31.84 -13.81 2.57
C LEU A 458 31.35 -15.13 3.17
N GLN A 459 31.43 -16.21 2.40
CA GLN A 459 30.79 -17.47 2.75
C GLN A 459 31.71 -18.66 2.49
N GLU A 460 31.58 -19.65 3.37
CA GLU A 460 31.93 -21.04 3.10
C GLU A 460 30.75 -21.68 2.37
N THR A 461 30.82 -21.74 1.03
CA THR A 461 29.70 -22.16 0.17
C THR A 461 29.39 -23.65 0.29
N SER A 462 30.42 -24.45 0.57
CA SER A 462 30.33 -25.84 1.00
C SER A 462 31.50 -26.14 1.93
N PRO A 463 31.48 -27.23 2.72
CA PRO A 463 32.57 -27.54 3.65
C PRO A 463 33.96 -27.43 2.99
N GLY A 464 34.78 -26.49 3.47
CA GLY A 464 36.14 -26.22 2.96
C GLY A 464 36.24 -25.41 1.66
N VAL A 465 35.14 -24.94 1.08
CA VAL A 465 35.12 -24.12 -0.15
C VAL A 465 34.61 -22.73 0.19
N PHE A 466 35.38 -21.70 -0.17
CA PHE A 466 35.11 -20.31 0.17
C PHE A 466 34.93 -19.47 -1.09
N ASN A 467 34.04 -18.49 -1.04
CA ASN A 467 33.88 -17.51 -2.14
C ASN A 467 34.85 -16.31 -2.03
N PHE A 468 35.87 -16.44 -1.17
CA PHE A 468 36.94 -15.48 -0.94
C PHE A 468 38.25 -16.21 -0.62
N ASP A 469 39.39 -15.52 -0.70
CA ASP A 469 40.68 -16.09 -0.31
C ASP A 469 40.76 -16.20 1.22
N LYS A 470 40.53 -17.41 1.76
CA LYS A 470 40.59 -17.66 3.20
C LYS A 470 42.02 -17.64 3.74
N GLU A 471 43.02 -17.97 2.92
CA GLU A 471 44.41 -18.04 3.38
C GLU A 471 45.03 -16.63 3.43
N ASN A 472 44.53 -15.71 2.60
CA ASN A 472 44.79 -14.27 2.70
C ASN A 472 43.46 -13.50 2.82
N PRO A 473 42.80 -13.54 3.99
CA PRO A 473 41.46 -12.99 4.14
C PRO A 473 41.46 -11.47 3.90
N PRO A 474 40.36 -10.93 3.33
CA PRO A 474 40.19 -9.49 3.13
C PRO A 474 40.52 -8.68 4.40
N ILE A 475 41.10 -7.49 4.23
CA ILE A 475 41.34 -6.58 5.35
C ILE A 475 40.10 -5.71 5.54
N SER A 476 39.50 -5.76 6.73
CA SER A 476 38.37 -4.91 7.08
C SER A 476 38.73 -3.42 6.94
N PRO A 477 37.99 -2.63 6.17
CA PRO A 477 38.24 -1.19 6.08
C PRO A 477 37.86 -0.46 7.37
N VAL A 478 37.05 -1.07 8.26
CA VAL A 478 36.59 -0.49 9.53
C VAL A 478 37.67 -0.53 10.61
N ASN A 479 38.35 -1.67 10.79
CA ASN A 479 39.31 -1.86 11.90
C ASN A 479 40.75 -2.18 11.43
N LYS A 480 40.97 -2.24 10.11
CA LYS A 480 42.26 -2.53 9.45
C LYS A 480 42.87 -3.89 9.83
N LYS A 481 42.04 -4.86 10.22
CA LYS A 481 42.45 -6.24 10.54
C LYS A 481 41.88 -7.23 9.51
N PRO A 482 42.54 -8.38 9.29
CA PRO A 482 42.00 -9.44 8.46
C PRO A 482 40.67 -9.98 9.01
N ILE A 483 39.75 -10.38 8.12
CA ILE A 483 38.46 -10.96 8.51
C ILE A 483 38.64 -12.33 9.17
N THR A 484 37.91 -12.56 10.27
CA THR A 484 37.93 -13.81 11.04
C THR A 484 36.59 -14.55 11.08
N THR A 485 35.53 -13.96 10.51
CA THR A 485 34.16 -14.51 10.51
C THR A 485 33.60 -14.54 9.10
N TRP A 486 32.69 -15.48 8.84
CA TRP A 486 32.01 -15.67 7.55
C TRP A 486 30.77 -16.55 7.74
N TYR A 487 29.87 -16.56 6.76
CA TYR A 487 28.70 -17.44 6.76
C TYR A 487 29.11 -18.89 6.53
N LYS A 488 28.59 -19.80 7.36
CA LYS A 488 28.78 -21.25 7.22
C LYS A 488 27.82 -21.83 6.17
N PRO A 489 28.07 -23.06 5.67
CA PRO A 489 27.16 -23.70 4.73
C PRO A 489 25.71 -23.71 5.24
N GLY A 490 24.78 -23.24 4.41
CA GLY A 490 23.35 -23.14 4.73
C GLY A 490 22.94 -21.91 5.56
N GLN A 491 23.88 -21.10 6.05
CA GLN A 491 23.55 -19.84 6.72
C GLN A 491 23.26 -18.73 5.73
N THR A 492 22.27 -17.91 6.04
CA THR A 492 21.88 -16.71 5.28
C THR A 492 22.04 -15.47 6.15
N TRP A 493 22.00 -14.29 5.53
CA TRP A 493 21.93 -13.01 6.24
C TRP A 493 20.83 -13.01 7.31
N GLY A 494 19.61 -13.33 6.90
CA GLY A 494 18.44 -13.37 7.79
C GLY A 494 18.57 -14.42 8.90
N SER A 495 19.15 -15.59 8.62
CA SER A 495 19.24 -16.65 9.63
C SER A 495 20.19 -16.30 10.78
N VAL A 496 21.24 -15.51 10.53
CA VAL A 496 22.27 -15.21 11.56
C VAL A 496 22.05 -13.86 12.26
N PHE A 497 21.49 -12.84 11.57
CA PHE A 497 21.15 -11.55 12.20
C PHE A 497 19.73 -11.53 12.80
N GLY A 498 18.88 -12.49 12.46
CA GLY A 498 17.56 -12.66 13.05
C GLY A 498 16.70 -11.40 12.94
N SER A 499 16.11 -10.97 14.06
CA SER A 499 15.11 -9.88 14.08
C SER A 499 15.59 -8.52 13.59
N VAL A 500 16.90 -8.23 13.60
CA VAL A 500 17.41 -6.93 13.12
C VAL A 500 17.68 -6.93 11.62
N ALA A 501 17.72 -8.11 10.99
CA ALA A 501 18.21 -8.28 9.61
C ALA A 501 17.46 -7.44 8.58
N ALA A 502 16.13 -7.31 8.71
CA ALA A 502 15.31 -6.53 7.79
C ALA A 502 15.64 -5.03 7.89
N SER A 503 15.42 -4.43 9.06
CA SER A 503 15.68 -2.99 9.26
C SER A 503 17.15 -2.60 8.99
N TYR A 504 18.09 -3.44 9.39
CA TYR A 504 19.51 -3.22 9.11
C TYR A 504 19.78 -3.17 7.60
N GLU A 505 19.16 -4.06 6.82
CA GLU A 505 19.34 -4.07 5.38
C GLU A 505 18.70 -2.83 4.71
N GLU A 506 17.53 -2.40 5.16
CA GLU A 506 16.92 -1.15 4.71
C GLU A 506 17.84 0.04 5.02
N CYS A 507 18.40 0.10 6.22
CA CYS A 507 19.34 1.15 6.59
C CYS A 507 20.57 1.16 5.68
N ARG A 508 21.11 0.00 5.35
CA ARG A 508 22.26 -0.11 4.45
C ARG A 508 21.88 0.37 3.04
N ALA A 509 20.74 -0.05 2.50
CA ALA A 509 20.29 0.34 1.16
C ALA A 509 19.98 1.84 1.06
N GLU A 510 19.31 2.41 2.06
CA GLU A 510 19.09 3.86 2.17
C GLU A 510 20.42 4.63 2.20
N LEU A 511 21.40 4.19 3.00
CA LEU A 511 22.72 4.83 3.06
C LEU A 511 23.51 4.73 1.75
N VAL A 512 23.37 3.63 0.99
CA VAL A 512 23.94 3.54 -0.38
C VAL A 512 23.34 4.63 -1.27
N ALA A 513 22.01 4.77 -1.25
CA ALA A 513 21.33 5.80 -2.03
C ALA A 513 21.80 7.21 -1.66
N MET A 514 21.94 7.49 -0.36
CA MET A 514 22.43 8.78 0.12
C MET A 514 23.89 9.06 -0.23
N HIS A 515 24.74 8.03 -0.22
CA HIS A 515 26.15 8.18 -0.59
C HIS A 515 26.31 8.43 -2.10
N LEU A 516 25.59 7.67 -2.93
CA LEU A 516 25.69 7.75 -4.38
C LEU A 516 24.91 8.92 -4.99
N SER A 517 23.86 9.42 -4.32
CA SER A 517 23.18 10.66 -4.75
C SER A 517 24.09 11.90 -4.69
N CYS A 518 25.20 11.84 -3.95
CA CYS A 518 26.24 12.87 -3.97
C CYS A 518 27.09 12.87 -5.25
N GLU A 519 26.96 11.85 -6.10
CA GLU A 519 27.56 11.79 -7.42
C GLU A 519 26.63 12.45 -8.42
N PHE A 520 26.90 13.69 -8.80
CA PHE A 520 26.04 14.48 -9.70
C PHE A 520 25.77 13.83 -11.07
N PRO A 521 26.66 13.00 -11.66
CA PRO A 521 26.31 12.20 -12.83
C PRO A 521 25.12 11.25 -12.60
N VAL A 522 24.87 10.82 -11.37
CA VAL A 522 23.65 10.08 -11.01
C VAL A 522 22.43 10.97 -11.14
N LEU A 523 22.46 12.19 -10.60
CA LEU A 523 21.34 13.13 -10.68
C LEU A 523 21.01 13.48 -12.15
N GLN A 524 22.03 13.55 -13.01
CA GLN A 524 21.86 13.72 -14.46
C GLN A 524 21.11 12.57 -15.13
N ILE A 525 21.36 11.31 -14.73
CA ILE A 525 20.62 10.14 -15.25
C ILE A 525 19.11 10.31 -15.01
N PHE A 526 18.75 10.89 -13.87
CA PHE A 526 17.38 11.22 -13.48
C PHE A 526 16.88 12.56 -14.06
N GLY A 527 17.64 13.20 -14.94
CA GLY A 527 17.23 14.42 -15.65
C GLY A 527 17.56 15.73 -14.95
N PHE A 528 18.33 15.71 -13.86
CA PHE A 528 18.65 16.92 -13.08
C PHE A 528 20.09 17.39 -13.30
N GLY A 529 20.23 18.61 -13.84
CA GLY A 529 21.52 19.20 -14.15
C GLY A 529 22.28 18.50 -15.29
N ASP A 530 23.56 18.81 -15.42
CA ASP A 530 24.46 18.31 -16.49
C ASP A 530 25.54 17.33 -15.99
N GLY A 531 25.43 16.90 -14.73
CA GLY A 531 26.40 16.05 -14.05
C GLY A 531 27.54 16.80 -13.37
N SER A 532 27.65 18.12 -13.52
CA SER A 532 28.61 18.94 -12.78
C SER A 532 28.22 19.12 -11.31
N SER A 533 29.19 19.11 -10.40
CA SER A 533 28.96 19.26 -8.97
C SER A 533 28.66 20.71 -8.58
N ASP A 534 27.38 21.10 -8.67
CA ASP A 534 26.87 22.39 -8.21
C ASP A 534 25.77 22.23 -7.16
N MET A 535 26.13 22.39 -5.89
CA MET A 535 25.18 22.36 -4.78
C MET A 535 24.16 23.50 -4.80
N ASN A 536 24.35 24.57 -5.58
CA ASN A 536 23.40 25.68 -5.66
C ASN A 536 22.50 25.61 -6.90
N GLY A 537 22.74 24.65 -7.80
CA GLY A 537 21.91 24.36 -8.95
C GLY A 537 20.76 23.40 -8.63
N GLU A 538 19.96 23.07 -9.64
CA GLU A 538 18.80 22.18 -9.53
C GLU A 538 19.16 20.79 -8.99
N ALA A 539 20.25 20.18 -9.48
CA ALA A 539 20.72 18.91 -8.94
C ALA A 539 21.07 19.01 -7.44
N GLY A 540 21.66 20.13 -7.02
CA GLY A 540 21.90 20.44 -5.61
C GLY A 540 20.62 20.60 -4.78
N ASP A 541 19.55 21.16 -5.36
CA ASP A 541 18.24 21.26 -4.70
C ASP A 541 17.61 19.88 -4.48
N VAL A 542 17.69 19.00 -5.49
CA VAL A 542 17.23 17.61 -5.39
C VAL A 542 18.00 16.85 -4.30
N LEU A 543 19.32 17.00 -4.27
CA LEU A 543 20.16 16.38 -3.25
C LEU A 543 19.86 16.93 -1.84
N TYR A 544 19.66 18.24 -1.71
CA TYR A 544 19.26 18.86 -0.45
C TYR A 544 17.91 18.32 0.05
N ALA A 545 16.91 18.26 -0.85
CA ALA A 545 15.60 17.70 -0.55
C ALA A 545 15.68 16.21 -0.14
N SER A 546 16.58 15.43 -0.75
CA SER A 546 16.80 14.02 -0.37
C SER A 546 17.29 13.89 1.08
N TYR A 547 18.36 14.62 1.44
CA TYR A 547 18.90 14.56 2.80
C TYR A 547 17.92 15.10 3.85
N LEU A 548 17.20 16.18 3.52
CA LEU A 548 16.17 16.74 4.40
C LEU A 548 14.98 15.78 4.57
N SER A 549 14.57 15.09 3.50
CA SER A 549 13.53 14.04 3.54
C SER A 549 13.94 12.89 4.46
N MET A 550 15.18 12.43 4.37
CA MET A 550 15.69 11.38 5.26
C MET A 550 15.65 11.81 6.73
N ALA A 551 16.14 13.02 7.03
CA ALA A 551 16.13 13.55 8.39
C ALA A 551 14.69 13.66 8.93
N ARG A 552 13.77 14.20 8.12
CA ARG A 552 12.35 14.31 8.47
C ARG A 552 11.70 12.94 8.69
N ALA A 553 11.95 11.98 7.80
CA ALA A 553 11.40 10.65 7.92
C ALA A 553 11.92 9.92 9.16
N GLY A 554 13.19 10.12 9.53
CA GLY A 554 13.76 9.60 10.77
C GLY A 554 13.14 10.20 12.03
N LEU A 555 12.75 11.49 11.99
CA LEU A 555 12.08 12.15 13.10
C LEU A 555 10.64 11.63 13.25
N ALA A 556 9.90 11.62 12.12
CA ALA A 556 8.53 11.14 12.05
C ALA A 556 8.39 9.64 12.39
N ALA A 557 9.43 8.84 12.13
CA ALA A 557 9.46 7.41 12.42
C ALA A 557 9.14 7.06 13.88
N THR A 558 9.38 7.98 14.83
CA THR A 558 9.05 7.78 16.25
C THR A 558 7.58 7.47 16.50
N GLU A 559 6.67 7.83 15.59
CA GLU A 559 5.25 7.43 15.67
C GLU A 559 5.08 5.90 15.65
N LEU A 560 5.96 5.19 14.92
CA LEU A 560 5.95 3.74 14.72
C LEU A 560 6.79 2.98 15.75
N TRP A 561 7.36 3.66 16.73
CA TRP A 561 7.95 3.01 17.90
C TRP A 561 6.92 2.92 19.02
N ASP A 562 6.77 1.72 19.60
CA ASP A 562 5.86 1.48 20.72
C ASP A 562 6.58 1.66 22.06
N PRO A 563 6.20 2.66 22.89
CA PRO A 563 6.82 2.88 24.19
C PRO A 563 6.65 1.74 25.20
N LYS A 564 5.59 0.94 25.07
CA LYS A 564 5.32 -0.14 26.03
C LYS A 564 6.23 -1.33 25.82
N SER A 565 6.33 -1.81 24.58
CA SER A 565 7.18 -2.94 24.22
C SER A 565 8.62 -2.55 23.89
N GLN A 566 8.88 -1.24 23.70
CA GLN A 566 10.16 -0.68 23.23
C GLN A 566 10.60 -1.25 21.87
N LYS A 567 9.63 -1.59 21.01
CA LYS A 567 9.87 -2.16 19.69
C LYS A 567 9.47 -1.20 18.59
N TRP A 568 10.21 -1.29 17.50
CA TRP A 568 9.86 -0.66 16.23
C TRP A 568 8.80 -1.49 15.51
N GLY A 569 7.75 -0.83 15.01
CA GLY A 569 6.67 -1.46 14.24
C GLY A 569 6.94 -1.53 12.74
N GLN A 570 8.00 -0.89 12.23
CA GLN A 570 8.30 -0.85 10.79
C GLN A 570 9.82 -0.69 10.54
N ALA A 571 10.37 -1.54 9.67
CA ALA A 571 11.81 -1.70 9.45
C ALA A 571 12.52 -0.48 8.84
N HIS A 572 11.94 0.16 7.82
CA HIS A 572 12.48 1.36 7.20
C HIS A 572 12.46 2.56 8.16
N SER A 573 11.49 2.62 9.06
CA SER A 573 11.31 3.74 9.99
C SER A 573 12.36 3.66 11.09
N GLN A 574 12.60 2.44 11.59
CA GLN A 574 13.75 2.16 12.44
C GLN A 574 15.08 2.53 11.74
N ALA A 575 15.24 2.17 10.46
CA ALA A 575 16.42 2.53 9.67
C ALA A 575 16.58 4.04 9.52
N ARG A 576 15.55 4.75 9.08
CA ARG A 576 15.54 6.21 8.89
C ARG A 576 15.80 6.95 10.20
N PHE A 577 15.29 6.47 11.32
CA PHE A 577 15.63 7.00 12.65
C PHE A 577 17.12 6.87 12.95
N SER A 578 17.73 5.72 12.67
CA SER A 578 19.16 5.53 12.86
C SER A 578 20.02 6.42 11.94
N ILE A 579 19.55 6.69 10.72
CA ILE A 579 20.19 7.61 9.78
C ILE A 579 20.05 9.07 10.25
N LEU A 580 18.90 9.46 10.79
CA LEU A 580 18.76 10.77 11.45
C LEU A 580 19.76 10.91 12.61
N LYS A 581 19.91 9.89 13.46
CA LYS A 581 20.94 9.91 14.52
C LYS A 581 22.34 10.05 13.95
N CYS A 582 22.67 9.35 12.85
CA CYS A 582 23.92 9.53 12.13
C CYS A 582 24.14 10.99 11.71
N PHE A 583 23.12 11.70 11.22
CA PHE A 583 23.24 13.12 10.86
C PHE A 583 23.42 14.03 12.08
N LEU A 584 22.70 13.77 13.16
CA LEU A 584 22.80 14.54 14.39
C LEU A 584 24.16 14.36 15.08
N GLU A 585 24.77 13.18 14.92
CA GLU A 585 26.11 12.86 15.42
C GLU A 585 27.23 13.29 14.45
N ALA A 586 26.88 13.70 13.22
CA ALA A 586 27.85 14.17 12.26
C ALA A 586 28.51 15.47 12.75
N GLY A 587 29.82 15.59 12.50
CA GLY A 587 30.60 16.76 12.88
C GLY A 587 30.15 18.04 12.16
N ASP A 588 30.77 19.16 12.56
CA ASP A 588 30.58 20.45 11.91
C ASP A 588 29.12 20.96 11.89
N ASN A 589 28.31 20.60 12.90
CA ASN A 589 26.90 21.04 13.02
C ASN A 589 26.08 20.79 11.73
N PHE A 590 26.31 19.66 11.07
CA PHE A 590 25.64 19.30 9.82
C PHE A 590 24.11 19.25 9.96
N CYS A 591 23.61 18.62 11.03
CA CYS A 591 22.19 18.50 11.30
C CYS A 591 21.90 18.72 12.78
N ALA A 592 20.79 19.39 13.10
CA ALA A 592 20.33 19.59 14.46
C ALA A 592 18.80 19.60 14.55
N LEU A 593 18.26 19.18 15.68
CA LEU A 593 16.88 19.47 16.08
C LEU A 593 16.84 20.85 16.74
N HIS A 594 15.98 21.74 16.24
CA HIS A 594 15.82 23.10 16.73
C HIS A 594 14.41 23.32 17.26
N TYR A 595 14.30 23.82 18.49
CA TYR A 595 13.05 24.19 19.16
C TYR A 595 13.36 25.27 20.22
N THR A 596 12.42 26.18 20.45
CA THR A 596 12.58 27.25 21.45
C THR A 596 11.58 27.14 22.59
N LYS A 597 10.53 26.33 22.43
CA LYS A 597 9.50 26.11 23.45
C LYS A 597 9.78 24.84 24.25
N ASP A 598 9.39 24.85 25.53
CA ASP A 598 9.54 23.70 26.44
C ASP A 598 8.75 22.46 25.99
N ASP A 599 7.61 22.68 25.33
CA ASP A 599 6.74 21.64 24.78
C ASP A 599 7.16 21.12 23.40
N MET A 600 8.22 21.70 22.81
CA MET A 600 8.72 21.39 21.46
C MET A 600 7.68 21.56 20.34
N SER A 601 6.61 22.33 20.56
CA SER A 601 5.58 22.54 19.54
C SER A 601 6.09 23.31 18.30
N ASP A 602 7.29 23.90 18.38
CA ASP A 602 8.00 24.57 17.29
C ASP A 602 9.21 23.76 16.75
N LEU A 603 9.24 22.45 17.02
CA LEU A 603 10.32 21.56 16.59
C LEU A 603 10.51 21.56 15.06
N THR A 604 11.73 21.86 14.63
CA THR A 604 12.16 21.81 13.22
C THR A 604 13.53 21.15 13.08
N ILE A 605 13.82 20.65 11.88
CA ILE A 605 15.12 20.10 11.50
C ILE A 605 15.93 21.21 10.83
N ARG A 606 17.14 21.43 11.32
CA ARG A 606 18.12 22.31 10.69
C ARG A 606 19.20 21.47 10.02
N LEU A 607 19.21 21.46 8.69
CA LEU A 607 20.19 20.77 7.87
C LEU A 607 21.04 21.77 7.08
N ASP A 608 22.36 21.74 7.23
CA ASP A 608 23.27 22.64 6.52
C ASP A 608 23.59 22.10 5.12
N ARG A 609 22.99 22.73 4.10
CA ARG A 609 23.16 22.39 2.68
C ARG A 609 24.63 22.34 2.25
N SER A 610 25.45 23.27 2.72
CA SER A 610 26.86 23.40 2.31
C SER A 610 27.73 22.23 2.77
N LYS A 611 27.24 21.46 3.74
CA LYS A 611 27.96 20.37 4.40
C LYS A 611 27.54 18.98 3.97
N ILE A 612 26.57 18.87 3.05
CA ILE A 612 26.13 17.57 2.51
C ILE A 612 27.30 16.83 1.86
N LEU A 613 28.06 17.48 0.98
CA LEU A 613 29.18 16.85 0.27
C LEU A 613 30.44 16.64 1.13
N THR A 614 30.45 17.16 2.36
CA THR A 614 31.58 17.05 3.29
C THR A 614 31.17 16.22 4.52
N ALA A 615 30.82 16.85 5.64
CA ALA A 615 30.52 16.17 6.90
C ALA A 615 29.35 15.19 6.79
N GLY A 616 28.30 15.55 6.02
CA GLY A 616 27.14 14.69 5.80
C GLY A 616 27.50 13.40 5.08
N ARG A 617 28.14 13.52 3.90
CA ARG A 617 28.59 12.39 3.10
C ARG A 617 29.62 11.53 3.83
N GLU A 618 30.54 12.13 4.57
CA GLU A 618 31.52 11.40 5.37
C GLU A 618 30.85 10.55 6.46
N ALA A 619 29.88 11.12 7.18
CA ALA A 619 29.11 10.40 8.20
C ALA A 619 28.30 9.23 7.59
N VAL A 620 27.61 9.48 6.47
CA VAL A 620 26.88 8.45 5.71
C VAL A 620 27.82 7.33 5.28
N ALA A 621 28.96 7.66 4.67
CA ALA A 621 29.94 6.69 4.19
C ALA A 621 30.54 5.85 5.35
N ALA A 622 30.87 6.48 6.48
CA ALA A 622 31.40 5.80 7.64
C ALA A 622 30.38 4.84 8.28
N TYR A 623 29.11 5.25 8.35
CA TYR A 623 28.04 4.40 8.86
C TYR A 623 27.79 3.22 7.92
N LEU A 624 27.69 3.49 6.62
CA LEU A 624 27.51 2.50 5.57
C LEU A 624 28.63 1.45 5.57
N GLN A 625 29.90 1.89 5.68
CA GLN A 625 31.06 1.01 5.70
C GLN A 625 30.98 0.01 6.87
N LYS A 626 30.61 0.49 8.07
CA LYS A 626 30.42 -0.38 9.24
C LYS A 626 29.31 -1.40 8.99
N LEU A 627 28.13 -0.93 8.58
CA LEU A 627 26.98 -1.80 8.38
C LEU A 627 27.28 -2.88 7.33
N HIS A 628 27.85 -2.47 6.21
CA HIS A 628 28.19 -3.37 5.13
C HIS A 628 29.22 -4.42 5.55
N VAL A 629 30.32 -4.01 6.19
CA VAL A 629 31.38 -4.94 6.57
C VAL A 629 30.89 -5.97 7.58
N TYR A 630 30.17 -5.57 8.63
CA TYR A 630 29.66 -6.53 9.61
C TYR A 630 28.66 -7.52 8.99
N LYS A 631 27.82 -7.04 8.06
CA LYS A 631 26.95 -7.90 7.24
C LYS A 631 27.77 -8.86 6.39
N SER A 632 28.68 -8.36 5.57
CA SER A 632 29.50 -9.16 4.66
C SER A 632 30.26 -10.27 5.37
N THR A 633 30.70 -10.06 6.60
CA THR A 633 31.57 -11.00 7.33
C THR A 633 30.80 -11.86 8.34
N ALA A 634 29.47 -11.81 8.38
CA ALA A 634 28.68 -12.46 9.43
C ALA A 634 29.14 -12.11 10.86
N ASP A 635 29.61 -10.87 11.09
CA ASP A 635 29.97 -10.38 12.43
C ASP A 635 28.70 -9.95 13.19
N VAL A 636 27.91 -10.96 13.57
CA VAL A 636 26.58 -10.78 14.17
C VAL A 636 26.65 -9.99 15.47
N GLU A 637 27.63 -10.29 16.31
CA GLU A 637 27.75 -9.67 17.64
C GLU A 637 28.01 -8.17 17.50
N THR A 638 29.03 -7.79 16.72
CA THR A 638 29.39 -6.38 16.55
C THR A 638 28.31 -5.63 15.76
N GLY A 639 27.82 -6.22 14.67
CA GLY A 639 26.81 -5.59 13.83
C GLY A 639 25.48 -5.37 14.55
N THR A 640 24.98 -6.38 15.28
CA THR A 640 23.72 -6.27 16.04
C THR A 640 23.84 -5.27 17.17
N ARG A 641 24.94 -5.28 17.94
CA ARG A 641 25.17 -4.29 19.01
C ARG A 641 25.19 -2.87 18.44
N PHE A 642 25.99 -2.64 17.41
CA PHE A 642 26.12 -1.32 16.78
C PHE A 642 24.79 -0.81 16.23
N TYR A 643 24.04 -1.65 15.52
CA TYR A 643 22.75 -1.24 14.94
C TYR A 643 21.67 -0.99 15.99
N ASN A 644 21.63 -1.80 17.05
CA ASN A 644 20.70 -1.58 18.17
C ASN A 644 21.04 -0.29 18.93
N GLU A 645 22.31 0.08 19.08
CA GLU A 645 22.71 1.37 19.65
C GLU A 645 22.25 2.54 18.77
N MET A 646 22.42 2.44 17.45
CA MET A 646 21.98 3.46 16.50
C MET A 646 20.45 3.57 16.42
N THR A 647 19.71 2.49 16.67
CA THR A 647 18.24 2.48 16.63
C THR A 647 17.58 2.60 18.01
N LYS A 648 18.39 2.78 19.07
CA LYS A 648 17.89 2.95 20.44
C LYS A 648 17.13 4.26 20.57
N VAL A 649 15.88 4.14 21.00
CA VAL A 649 15.01 5.26 21.39
C VAL A 649 15.21 5.51 22.88
N ASP A 650 15.69 6.71 23.22
CA ASP A 650 15.68 7.17 24.61
C ASP A 650 14.21 7.36 25.07
N PRO A 651 13.74 6.68 26.13
CA PRO A 651 12.33 6.71 26.50
C PRO A 651 11.80 8.11 26.85
N ASP A 652 12.64 8.97 27.41
CA ASP A 652 12.22 10.28 27.90
C ASP A 652 12.22 11.32 26.76
N PHE A 653 13.35 11.48 26.07
CA PHE A 653 13.48 12.46 25.00
C PHE A 653 12.77 11.99 23.72
N TRP A 654 13.17 10.85 23.16
CA TRP A 654 12.64 10.39 21.88
C TRP A 654 11.27 9.72 22.03
N GLY A 655 11.14 8.81 23.01
CA GLY A 655 9.96 7.97 23.20
C GLY A 655 8.75 8.70 23.79
N THR A 656 8.97 9.86 24.41
CA THR A 656 7.93 10.68 25.05
C THR A 656 7.87 12.08 24.45
N LYS A 657 8.89 12.93 24.68
CA LYS A 657 8.81 14.35 24.27
C LYS A 657 8.66 14.52 22.77
N VAL A 658 9.62 14.01 22.00
CA VAL A 658 9.60 14.12 20.53
C VAL A 658 8.42 13.34 19.93
N ARG A 659 8.19 12.11 20.39
CA ARG A 659 7.09 11.28 19.89
C ARG A 659 5.72 11.94 20.08
N ASN A 660 5.47 12.59 21.21
CA ASN A 660 4.20 13.30 21.43
C ASN A 660 4.01 14.42 20.39
N VAL A 661 5.04 15.24 20.14
CA VAL A 661 4.98 16.28 19.09
C VAL A 661 4.78 15.67 17.70
N VAL A 662 5.42 14.53 17.42
CA VAL A 662 5.23 13.80 16.16
C VAL A 662 3.78 13.34 16.00
N LEU A 663 3.19 12.75 17.04
CA LEU A 663 1.79 12.34 17.03
C LEU A 663 0.82 13.51 16.93
N ASP A 664 1.11 14.63 17.60
CA ASP A 664 0.29 15.85 17.54
C ASP A 664 0.31 16.49 16.15
N ASN A 665 1.37 16.22 15.36
CA ASN A 665 1.51 16.68 13.98
C ASN A 665 1.20 15.59 12.94
N LYS A 666 0.65 14.45 13.35
CA LYS A 666 0.30 13.36 12.44
C LYS A 666 -0.73 13.84 11.42
N GLN A 667 -0.46 13.59 10.15
CA GLN A 667 -1.38 13.96 9.06
C GLN A 667 -2.48 12.90 8.88
N PRO A 668 -3.72 13.30 8.54
CA PRO A 668 -4.77 12.38 8.13
C PRO A 668 -4.31 11.45 6.99
N ARG A 669 -4.92 10.26 6.90
CA ARG A 669 -4.62 9.37 5.77
C ARG A 669 -5.16 9.97 4.48
N LYS A 670 -4.40 9.81 3.39
CA LYS A 670 -4.79 10.30 2.06
C LYS A 670 -6.01 9.55 1.55
N VAL A 671 -6.91 10.29 0.92
CA VAL A 671 -8.04 9.81 0.14
C VAL A 671 -7.79 10.20 -1.31
N PHE A 672 -7.82 9.23 -2.22
CA PHE A 672 -7.38 9.42 -3.60
C PHE A 672 -8.56 9.69 -4.53
N VAL A 673 -8.51 10.81 -5.22
CA VAL A 673 -9.35 11.12 -6.37
C VAL A 673 -8.71 10.47 -7.59
N GLN A 674 -9.40 9.47 -8.14
CA GLN A 674 -8.94 8.73 -9.32
C GLN A 674 -9.69 9.21 -10.56
N ALA A 675 -8.99 9.30 -11.69
CA ALA A 675 -9.56 9.66 -12.96
C ALA A 675 -10.56 8.60 -13.47
N ASN A 676 -11.49 9.03 -14.34
CA ASN A 676 -12.36 8.11 -15.08
C ASN A 676 -11.96 8.07 -16.55
N THR A 677 -12.19 6.93 -17.20
CA THR A 677 -11.98 6.77 -18.63
C THR A 677 -13.31 6.53 -19.35
N PHE A 678 -13.45 7.12 -20.54
CA PHE A 678 -14.66 7.04 -21.35
C PHE A 678 -14.34 6.55 -22.76
N LEU A 679 -15.02 5.49 -23.18
CA LEU A 679 -14.94 4.93 -24.52
C LEU A 679 -15.97 5.58 -25.44
N ASP A 680 -15.50 6.16 -26.54
CA ASP A 680 -16.36 6.52 -27.67
C ASP A 680 -16.54 5.27 -28.55
N GLU A 681 -17.72 4.65 -28.49
CA GLU A 681 -18.03 3.41 -29.22
C GLU A 681 -17.96 3.56 -30.74
N ALA A 682 -18.15 4.77 -31.28
CA ALA A 682 -18.14 5.00 -32.73
C ALA A 682 -16.72 5.03 -33.31
N SER A 683 -15.77 5.57 -32.54
CA SER A 683 -14.36 5.74 -32.94
C SER A 683 -13.43 4.71 -32.31
N GLY A 684 -13.86 4.04 -31.23
CA GLY A 684 -13.04 3.15 -30.42
C GLY A 684 -11.95 3.86 -29.61
N LYS A 685 -12.02 5.19 -29.48
CA LYS A 685 -11.06 6.00 -28.73
C LYS A 685 -11.47 6.11 -27.27
N VAL A 686 -10.47 6.09 -26.39
CA VAL A 686 -10.66 6.30 -24.95
C VAL A 686 -10.11 7.66 -24.55
N SER A 687 -10.93 8.43 -23.86
CA SER A 687 -10.55 9.68 -23.19
C SER A 687 -10.46 9.47 -21.68
N ILE A 688 -9.75 10.36 -21.00
CA ILE A 688 -9.60 10.37 -19.53
C ILE A 688 -10.10 11.71 -18.98
N LYS A 689 -10.83 11.67 -17.86
CA LYS A 689 -11.32 12.84 -17.12
C LYS A 689 -10.70 12.84 -15.73
N HIS A 690 -10.04 13.94 -15.40
CA HIS A 690 -9.54 14.23 -14.05
C HIS A 690 -10.56 15.05 -13.27
N TYR A 691 -10.43 15.02 -11.96
CA TYR A 691 -11.29 15.75 -11.03
C TYR A 691 -10.41 16.50 -10.03
N ASP A 692 -10.92 17.60 -9.51
CA ASP A 692 -10.20 18.37 -8.50
C ASP A 692 -9.99 17.55 -7.21
N PRO A 693 -8.83 17.67 -6.54
CA PRO A 693 -8.57 17.01 -5.25
C PRO A 693 -9.33 17.72 -4.12
N SER A 694 -10.67 17.69 -4.18
CA SER A 694 -11.58 18.35 -3.25
C SER A 694 -12.67 17.39 -2.76
N LEU A 695 -13.39 17.80 -1.70
CA LEU A 695 -14.51 17.01 -1.17
C LEU A 695 -15.61 16.77 -2.21
N VAL A 696 -15.84 17.72 -3.12
CA VAL A 696 -16.84 17.58 -4.19
C VAL A 696 -16.27 16.81 -5.37
N GLY A 697 -15.02 17.07 -5.75
CA GLY A 697 -14.37 16.40 -6.88
C GLY A 697 -14.24 14.88 -6.69
N ILE A 698 -14.02 14.41 -5.46
CA ILE A 698 -14.11 12.97 -5.19
C ILE A 698 -15.52 12.44 -5.44
N ILE A 699 -16.57 13.11 -4.96
CA ILE A 699 -17.95 12.65 -5.12
C ILE A 699 -18.31 12.63 -6.61
N GLU A 700 -17.97 13.69 -7.35
CA GLU A 700 -18.15 13.76 -8.80
C GLU A 700 -17.45 12.58 -9.50
N SER A 701 -16.20 12.26 -9.12
CA SER A 701 -15.48 11.11 -9.68
C SER A 701 -16.24 9.79 -9.50
N TRP A 702 -16.95 9.60 -8.38
CA TRP A 702 -17.75 8.40 -8.13
C TRP A 702 -19.09 8.42 -8.86
N VAL A 703 -19.71 9.59 -8.99
CA VAL A 703 -20.92 9.76 -9.80
C VAL A 703 -20.66 9.42 -11.27
N ASP A 704 -19.58 9.94 -11.82
CA ASP A 704 -19.21 9.79 -13.24
C ASP A 704 -18.67 8.40 -13.60
N ARG A 705 -18.36 7.55 -12.61
CA ARG A 705 -17.99 6.14 -12.86
C ARG A 705 -19.12 5.37 -13.54
N ASP A 706 -20.37 5.73 -13.21
CA ASP A 706 -21.63 5.16 -13.74
C ASP A 706 -21.57 3.62 -13.84
N LEU A 707 -21.46 2.97 -12.67
CA LEU A 707 -21.32 1.51 -12.49
C LEU A 707 -22.18 0.99 -11.34
#